data_AF-C3Y622-F1
#
_entry.id   AF-C3Y622-F1
#
_cell.length_a   1.000
_cell.length_b   1.000
_cell.length_c   1.000
_cell.angle_alpha   90.00
_cell.angle_beta   90.00
_cell.angle_gamma   90.00
#
_symmetry.space_group_name_H-M   'P 1'
#
loop_
_entity.id
_entity.type
_entity.pdbx_description
1 polymer ?
#
loop_
_entity_poly.entity_id
_entity_poly.type
_entity_poly.pdbx_seq_one_letter_code
_entity_poly.pdbx_strand_id
1 'polypeptide(L)'
;MDKLGTDWFNDNVGETRDELDKIAKSKDGKALRAVVDFLCACLDASTRRHFEEFRSVLLDNLVKWKGHDQEVCEVLDKFYFVKEKKEADDVFYNSKLEDAVGGLLERSKHCHKKIWPNVVNLLVFALNKGSETHLNLLRGILRADGIQDRLNKMSDAEVKRVTDAFFELIKTETFDPTTHIGCDVTSWLCGYIAESAKSTESVKKMSEIIDYCSGKELFEEDDPTEITAYGIAIRTLLSDFISKNTSNAELLMIVTPGLVRIMANEEVSEEMEISSMVRQFTQQGEVLAPHAEQLLHAFLTCDALEIADVLPAVYKHNPEPIKKRLPEIVEKMDDIDSDVHYSFYSLFHEVSKDDPQILMPFVEKVEEGLDDLPCMPYALQAMKELCKYDTKPFLDKIDALEKAYKSQPMMCYLIYEVESLIGLYNEEYAERVMALFTPKLKKGEVMYQSSLLMFMKTVGGKYKSVLEKRRANIKALLKSSQAGVPDMAQGILDYLDDRSLLTLDQDIKEQKEEVDKLDQRVTHTEEKVEDLQDDVSDQRQQLGEVKEDVQQQGEKLTELEHVVDETVEKVEEIDHKTLSAAPAWSRDVSLLMNEEGDYDWRFLAVRLGYGPEDIRAWATNADPTMAMLNEWYNTHRSSEATYAVLKSLQEMGRTDATEIIQTAMEEAGNYQWDIQGQVKLIKEHLQMAGYESWMDIGQMGGGDQLYAKIDKGMRGAKVVLAMVTPKYAESTNCNHEINLANLLNKPIIPLLVENTPWPPPGSMSMIFSQEAEPVVNPEVFLSYQWGHQPQVKALYSQLTSRGFTCWMDIQQMGGGDALYGKIDKGIRSAKVVVSCVTPKYTLSANCRREVSLADALRKPIVPLLLQDTSWPPEGPMSMAFTELLYIDCRDERTQNDWDGTKFKELVQQVSVHASPNPESGRSSSQGTKEADGAPNAGGDNKTENVPHPKPVVRNVANEKIATTTQNLQPTPTGNAEHAENNSDKKMAKKKSKTCSIL
;
A
#
# COMPACT_ATOMS: atom_id res chain seq x y z
N MET A 1 -17.81 16.65 63.93
CA MET A 1 -16.73 16.79 64.93
C MET A 1 -17.26 17.42 66.21
N ASP A 2 -16.99 18.69 66.56
CA ASP A 2 -17.24 19.26 67.91
C ASP A 2 -18.68 19.14 68.46
N LYS A 3 -19.69 19.03 67.58
CA LYS A 3 -21.10 18.79 67.94
C LYS A 3 -21.52 17.32 68.04
N LEU A 4 -20.72 16.39 67.51
CA LEU A 4 -21.07 14.98 67.31
C LEU A 4 -20.27 14.03 68.23
N GLY A 5 -19.02 14.39 68.57
CA GLY A 5 -18.15 13.55 69.41
C GLY A 5 -17.70 12.26 68.73
N THR A 6 -17.00 11.40 69.49
CA THR A 6 -16.54 10.07 69.05
C THR A 6 -17.56 8.96 69.33
N ASP A 7 -18.46 9.18 70.28
CA ASP A 7 -19.16 8.07 70.96
C ASP A 7 -20.60 7.84 70.44
N TRP A 8 -21.13 8.76 69.62
CA TRP A 8 -22.51 8.74 69.09
C TRP A 8 -22.82 7.50 68.23
N PHE A 9 -21.84 7.03 67.46
CA PHE A 9 -22.04 6.05 66.36
C PHE A 9 -22.68 4.73 66.77
N ASN A 10 -22.52 4.28 68.03
CA ASN A 10 -22.93 2.93 68.43
C ASN A 10 -24.45 2.70 68.31
N ASP A 11 -25.28 3.69 68.65
CA ASP A 11 -26.74 3.53 68.69
C ASP A 11 -27.47 4.19 67.50
N ASN A 12 -27.13 5.44 67.15
CA ASN A 12 -28.04 6.32 66.40
C ASN A 12 -27.51 6.84 65.05
N VAL A 13 -26.94 5.93 64.25
CA VAL A 13 -26.33 6.22 62.93
C VAL A 13 -27.29 6.93 61.96
N GLY A 14 -28.57 6.51 61.92
CA GLY A 14 -29.57 7.07 61.01
C GLY A 14 -29.90 8.55 61.26
N GLU A 15 -29.92 8.99 62.53
CA GLU A 15 -30.05 10.42 62.84
C GLU A 15 -28.83 11.22 62.37
N THR A 16 -27.63 10.63 62.49
CA THR A 16 -26.37 11.24 62.01
C THR A 16 -26.38 11.42 60.48
N ARG A 17 -26.88 10.42 59.74
CA ARG A 17 -27.10 10.52 58.29
C ARG A 17 -28.11 11.63 57.95
N ASP A 18 -29.22 11.70 58.67
CA ASP A 18 -30.25 12.72 58.46
C ASP A 18 -29.76 14.13 58.87
N GLU A 19 -28.74 14.28 59.72
CA GLU A 19 -28.02 15.55 59.90
C GLU A 19 -27.06 15.85 58.75
N LEU A 20 -26.33 14.86 58.24
CA LEU A 20 -25.41 15.01 57.10
C LEU A 20 -26.13 15.44 55.82
N ASP A 21 -27.33 14.91 55.54
CA ASP A 21 -28.17 15.36 54.42
C ASP A 21 -28.57 16.86 54.57
N LYS A 22 -29.00 17.27 55.77
CA LYS A 22 -29.30 18.70 56.07
C LYS A 22 -28.06 19.58 55.88
N ILE A 23 -26.88 19.09 56.25
CA ILE A 23 -25.61 19.80 56.08
C ILE A 23 -25.17 19.85 54.61
N ALA A 24 -25.28 18.76 53.85
CA ALA A 24 -24.98 18.70 52.41
C ALA A 24 -25.86 19.65 51.59
N LYS A 25 -27.14 19.76 51.95
CA LYS A 25 -28.08 20.73 51.35
C LYS A 25 -27.65 22.20 51.53
N SER A 26 -26.77 22.52 52.48
CA SER A 26 -26.21 23.88 52.68
C SER A 26 -25.10 24.26 51.68
N LYS A 27 -24.48 23.29 51.00
CA LYS A 27 -23.45 23.49 49.95
C LYS A 27 -22.15 24.20 50.37
N ASP A 28 -21.81 24.24 51.66
CA ASP A 28 -20.50 24.67 52.16
C ASP A 28 -19.48 23.50 52.12
N GLY A 29 -18.19 23.80 51.94
CA GLY A 29 -17.10 22.80 51.93
C GLY A 29 -16.98 22.00 53.24
N LYS A 30 -17.52 22.53 54.35
CA LYS A 30 -17.67 21.81 55.61
C LYS A 30 -18.53 20.54 55.48
N ALA A 31 -19.46 20.49 54.52
CA ALA A 31 -20.29 19.32 54.30
C ALA A 31 -19.49 18.13 53.74
N LEU A 32 -18.54 18.38 52.82
CA LEU A 32 -17.61 17.35 52.36
C LEU A 32 -16.83 16.77 53.54
N ARG A 33 -16.21 17.62 54.37
CA ARG A 33 -15.41 17.13 55.50
C ARG A 33 -16.25 16.30 56.47
N ALA A 34 -17.46 16.75 56.80
CA ALA A 34 -18.37 15.99 57.66
C ALA A 34 -18.79 14.63 57.05
N VAL A 35 -18.96 14.53 55.74
CA VAL A 35 -19.20 13.26 55.03
C VAL A 35 -17.97 12.36 55.06
N VAL A 36 -16.77 12.91 54.81
CA VAL A 36 -15.50 12.15 54.89
C VAL A 36 -15.27 11.61 56.30
N ASP A 37 -15.44 12.45 57.33
CA ASP A 37 -15.35 12.06 58.73
C ASP A 37 -16.31 10.90 59.07
N PHE A 38 -17.55 10.96 58.56
CA PHE A 38 -18.56 9.91 58.75
C PHE A 38 -18.22 8.61 58.02
N LEU A 39 -17.80 8.69 56.75
CA LEU A 39 -17.41 7.52 55.97
C LEU A 39 -16.21 6.81 56.60
N CYS A 40 -15.22 7.56 57.09
CA CYS A 40 -14.10 7.01 57.86
C CYS A 40 -14.56 6.31 59.14
N ALA A 41 -15.45 6.93 59.93
CA ALA A 41 -15.96 6.35 61.17
C ALA A 41 -16.79 5.07 60.95
N CYS A 42 -17.56 4.99 59.85
CA CYS A 42 -18.26 3.77 59.46
C CYS A 42 -17.30 2.62 59.13
N LEU A 43 -16.16 2.91 58.49
CA LEU A 43 -15.13 1.91 58.21
C LEU A 43 -14.39 1.48 59.50
N ASP A 44 -14.03 2.41 60.38
CA ASP A 44 -13.43 2.12 61.71
C ASP A 44 -14.35 1.24 62.59
N ALA A 45 -15.66 1.50 62.53
CA ALA A 45 -16.67 0.71 63.23
C ALA A 45 -16.70 -0.73 62.69
N SER A 46 -16.61 -0.92 61.36
CA SER A 46 -16.55 -2.24 60.70
C SER A 46 -17.68 -3.19 61.14
N THR A 47 -18.93 -2.78 60.91
CA THR A 47 -20.12 -3.65 61.09
C THR A 47 -21.11 -3.49 59.94
N ARG A 48 -21.98 -4.48 59.72
CA ARG A 48 -22.98 -4.51 58.62
C ARG A 48 -23.73 -3.17 58.47
N ARG A 49 -24.36 -2.70 59.55
CA ARG A 49 -25.11 -1.44 59.62
C ARG A 49 -24.29 -0.22 59.17
N HIS A 50 -23.01 -0.16 59.56
CA HIS A 50 -22.14 0.97 59.20
C HIS A 50 -21.76 0.96 57.72
N PHE A 51 -21.54 -0.21 57.12
CA PHE A 51 -21.29 -0.32 55.68
C PHE A 51 -22.55 -0.03 54.83
N GLU A 52 -23.74 -0.36 55.33
CA GLU A 52 -25.01 0.00 54.68
C GLU A 52 -25.26 1.52 54.69
N GLU A 53 -25.02 2.17 55.82
CA GLU A 53 -25.15 3.64 55.95
C GLU A 53 -24.05 4.39 55.17
N PHE A 54 -22.82 3.83 55.11
CA PHE A 54 -21.74 4.28 54.22
C PHE A 54 -22.19 4.25 52.76
N ARG A 55 -22.82 3.14 52.31
CA ARG A 55 -23.36 3.03 50.94
C ARG A 55 -24.48 4.03 50.70
N SER A 56 -25.40 4.22 51.66
CA SER A 56 -26.50 5.20 51.54
C SER A 56 -25.96 6.61 51.26
N VAL A 57 -25.02 7.08 52.08
CA VAL A 57 -24.42 8.43 51.95
C VAL A 57 -23.72 8.65 50.60
N LEU A 58 -23.16 7.58 49.99
CA LEU A 58 -22.59 7.65 48.64
C LEU A 58 -23.65 7.65 47.53
N LEU A 59 -24.76 6.94 47.71
CA LEU A 59 -25.87 6.88 46.74
C LEU A 59 -26.68 8.18 46.67
N ASP A 60 -26.81 8.90 47.78
CA ASP A 60 -27.56 10.17 47.86
C ASP A 60 -26.90 11.34 47.09
N ASN A 61 -25.73 11.13 46.48
CA ASN A 61 -24.95 12.11 45.68
C ASN A 61 -24.65 13.43 46.43
N LEU A 62 -24.55 13.36 47.77
CA LEU A 62 -24.32 14.51 48.65
C LEU A 62 -22.97 15.21 48.39
N VAL A 63 -22.00 14.49 47.80
CA VAL A 63 -20.64 14.95 47.53
C VAL A 63 -20.29 14.84 46.05
N LYS A 64 -19.58 15.84 45.52
CA LYS A 64 -18.89 15.78 44.23
C LYS A 64 -17.39 15.59 44.44
N TRP A 65 -16.89 14.36 44.32
CA TRP A 65 -15.48 14.00 44.51
C TRP A 65 -14.48 14.64 43.51
N LYS A 66 -14.96 15.36 42.50
CA LYS A 66 -14.12 16.00 41.49
C LYS A 66 -13.32 17.17 42.09
N GLY A 67 -12.01 16.94 42.30
CA GLY A 67 -11.09 17.91 42.90
C GLY A 67 -10.82 17.69 44.38
N HIS A 68 -11.39 16.62 44.95
CA HIS A 68 -11.27 16.23 46.37
C HIS A 68 -10.58 14.86 46.47
N ASP A 69 -9.46 14.75 45.79
CA ASP A 69 -8.66 13.52 45.67
C ASP A 69 -7.98 13.12 46.98
N GLN A 70 -7.52 14.08 47.79
CA GLN A 70 -6.92 13.80 49.10
C GLN A 70 -7.96 13.19 50.06
N GLU A 71 -9.19 13.71 50.02
CA GLU A 71 -10.31 13.23 50.82
C GLU A 71 -10.76 11.82 50.41
N VAL A 72 -10.69 11.47 49.12
CA VAL A 72 -10.94 10.08 48.67
C VAL A 72 -9.81 9.14 49.12
N CYS A 73 -8.55 9.57 49.05
CA CYS A 73 -7.42 8.78 49.59
C CYS A 73 -7.58 8.51 51.09
N GLU A 74 -8.02 9.50 51.88
CA GLU A 74 -8.26 9.32 53.33
C GLU A 74 -9.33 8.24 53.62
N VAL A 75 -10.40 8.15 52.82
CA VAL A 75 -11.40 7.09 52.95
C VAL A 75 -10.88 5.75 52.41
N LEU A 76 -10.07 5.73 51.34
CA LEU A 76 -9.42 4.50 50.86
C LEU A 76 -8.44 3.93 51.89
N ASP A 77 -7.67 4.78 52.56
CA ASP A 77 -6.67 4.39 53.56
C ASP A 77 -7.30 3.80 54.84
N LYS A 78 -8.62 3.91 55.02
CA LYS A 78 -9.38 3.23 56.08
C LYS A 78 -9.66 1.75 55.80
N PHE A 79 -9.70 1.32 54.54
CA PHE A 79 -9.97 -0.09 54.21
C PHE A 79 -8.86 -1.06 54.67
N TYR A 80 -7.63 -0.56 54.86
CA TYR A 80 -6.50 -1.35 55.42
C TYR A 80 -6.72 -1.79 56.88
N PHE A 81 -7.68 -1.21 57.60
CA PHE A 81 -7.94 -1.46 59.02
C PHE A 81 -9.28 -2.18 59.29
N VAL A 82 -9.95 -2.66 58.24
CA VAL A 82 -11.22 -3.38 58.33
C VAL A 82 -11.06 -4.71 59.07
N LYS A 83 -12.06 -5.04 59.90
CA LYS A 83 -12.01 -6.20 60.81
C LYS A 83 -12.29 -7.50 60.06
N GLU A 84 -11.24 -8.30 59.83
CA GLU A 84 -11.34 -9.66 59.29
C GLU A 84 -12.39 -10.51 60.01
N LYS A 85 -13.27 -11.17 59.25
CA LYS A 85 -14.21 -12.18 59.75
C LYS A 85 -13.81 -13.58 59.26
N LYS A 86 -14.18 -14.61 60.03
CA LYS A 86 -13.68 -15.99 59.88
C LYS A 86 -14.76 -17.06 59.87
N GLU A 87 -16.03 -16.67 59.85
CA GLU A 87 -17.18 -17.57 59.90
C GLU A 87 -18.09 -17.26 58.71
N ALA A 88 -18.54 -18.31 58.01
CA ALA A 88 -19.38 -18.18 56.80
C ALA A 88 -20.73 -17.46 57.05
N ASP A 89 -21.19 -17.41 58.31
CA ASP A 89 -22.36 -16.61 58.69
C ASP A 89 -22.19 -15.10 58.41
N ASP A 90 -20.97 -14.61 58.15
CA ASP A 90 -20.67 -13.22 57.78
C ASP A 90 -20.58 -12.91 56.27
N VAL A 91 -21.09 -13.79 55.40
CA VAL A 91 -21.32 -13.50 53.96
C VAL A 91 -21.94 -12.12 53.71
N PHE A 92 -22.96 -11.73 54.49
CA PHE A 92 -23.58 -10.40 54.34
C PHE A 92 -22.67 -9.27 54.82
N TYR A 93 -21.80 -9.46 55.81
CA TYR A 93 -20.80 -8.46 56.19
C TYR A 93 -19.77 -8.25 55.07
N ASN A 94 -19.26 -9.35 54.51
CA ASN A 94 -18.31 -9.34 53.40
C ASN A 94 -18.96 -8.70 52.14
N SER A 95 -20.22 -9.00 51.83
CA SER A 95 -21.00 -8.34 50.78
C SER A 95 -21.22 -6.84 51.02
N LYS A 96 -21.37 -6.38 52.28
CA LYS A 96 -21.46 -4.94 52.57
C LYS A 96 -20.12 -4.22 52.52
N LEU A 97 -19.01 -4.91 52.76
CA LEU A 97 -17.66 -4.37 52.51
C LEU A 97 -17.41 -4.17 51.00
N GLU A 98 -17.80 -5.16 50.19
CA GLU A 98 -17.77 -5.11 48.72
C GLU A 98 -18.61 -3.94 48.18
N ASP A 99 -19.89 -3.85 48.60
CA ASP A 99 -20.81 -2.75 48.28
C ASP A 99 -20.20 -1.37 48.59
N ALA A 100 -19.48 -1.25 49.71
CA ALA A 100 -18.88 0.00 50.17
C ALA A 100 -17.67 0.42 49.31
N VAL A 101 -16.68 -0.46 49.12
CA VAL A 101 -15.48 -0.12 48.32
C VAL A 101 -15.84 0.15 46.85
N GLY A 102 -16.72 -0.67 46.27
CA GLY A 102 -17.17 -0.50 44.89
C GLY A 102 -17.96 0.80 44.70
N GLY A 103 -18.86 1.11 45.63
CA GLY A 103 -19.62 2.36 45.62
C GLY A 103 -18.74 3.61 45.73
N LEU A 104 -17.67 3.57 46.55
CA LEU A 104 -16.71 4.68 46.63
C LEU A 104 -15.98 4.87 45.29
N LEU A 105 -15.48 3.78 44.72
CA LEU A 105 -14.69 3.81 43.48
C LEU A 105 -15.53 4.24 42.27
N GLU A 106 -16.77 3.77 42.15
CA GLU A 106 -17.72 4.18 41.10
C GLU A 106 -18.00 5.70 41.13
N ARG A 107 -18.19 6.26 42.33
CA ARG A 107 -18.40 7.71 42.53
C ARG A 107 -17.10 8.53 42.37
N SER A 108 -15.93 7.91 42.53
CA SER A 108 -14.60 8.53 42.38
C SER A 108 -14.13 8.72 40.92
N LYS A 109 -14.88 8.28 39.91
CA LYS A 109 -14.46 8.24 38.49
C LYS A 109 -13.95 9.57 37.88
N HIS A 110 -14.22 10.72 38.52
CA HIS A 110 -13.70 12.02 38.11
C HIS A 110 -12.33 12.40 38.72
N CYS A 111 -11.85 11.65 39.72
CA CYS A 111 -10.53 11.78 40.34
C CYS A 111 -9.69 10.49 40.25
N HIS A 112 -10.17 9.42 39.59
CA HIS A 112 -9.49 8.11 39.50
C HIS A 112 -7.99 8.21 39.14
N LYS A 113 -7.58 9.18 38.31
CA LYS A 113 -6.19 9.33 37.85
C LYS A 113 -5.21 9.69 38.96
N LYS A 114 -5.69 10.33 40.04
CA LYS A 114 -4.86 10.78 41.16
C LYS A 114 -4.84 9.78 42.32
N ILE A 115 -5.98 9.18 42.62
CA ILE A 115 -6.13 8.17 43.68
C ILE A 115 -5.59 6.79 43.28
N TRP A 116 -5.27 6.60 42.00
CA TRP A 116 -4.81 5.32 41.42
C TRP A 116 -3.70 4.62 42.22
N PRO A 117 -2.66 5.32 42.74
CA PRO A 117 -1.65 4.66 43.57
C PRO A 117 -2.21 4.06 44.87
N ASN A 118 -3.17 4.73 45.53
CA ASN A 118 -3.84 4.18 46.72
C ASN A 118 -4.70 2.96 46.35
N VAL A 119 -5.36 2.97 45.19
CA VAL A 119 -6.16 1.82 44.69
C VAL A 119 -5.26 0.61 44.41
N VAL A 120 -4.16 0.78 43.67
CA VAL A 120 -3.20 -0.30 43.40
C VAL A 120 -2.55 -0.81 44.69
N ASN A 121 -2.24 0.08 45.65
CA ASN A 121 -1.70 -0.33 46.95
C ASN A 121 -2.72 -1.11 47.79
N LEU A 122 -4.01 -0.74 47.75
CA LEU A 122 -5.08 -1.45 48.48
C LEU A 122 -5.36 -2.83 47.86
N LEU A 123 -5.33 -2.92 46.52
CA LEU A 123 -5.45 -4.17 45.77
C LEU A 123 -4.30 -5.12 46.12
N VAL A 124 -3.05 -4.65 46.05
CA VAL A 124 -1.85 -5.43 46.45
C VAL A 124 -1.89 -5.82 47.94
N PHE A 125 -2.38 -4.94 48.83
CA PHE A 125 -2.56 -5.28 50.25
C PHE A 125 -3.58 -6.41 50.46
N ALA A 126 -4.73 -6.35 49.79
CA ALA A 126 -5.77 -7.36 49.92
C ALA A 126 -5.37 -8.72 49.32
N LEU A 127 -4.60 -8.72 48.22
CA LEU A 127 -3.97 -9.94 47.67
C LEU A 127 -3.02 -10.59 48.69
N ASN A 128 -2.09 -9.81 49.26
CA ASN A 128 -1.16 -10.29 50.29
C ASN A 128 -1.84 -10.73 51.61
N LYS A 129 -3.15 -10.53 51.74
CA LYS A 129 -3.95 -10.88 52.93
C LYS A 129 -4.77 -12.16 52.77
N GLY A 130 -5.32 -12.40 51.57
CA GLY A 130 -5.96 -13.65 51.15
C GLY A 130 -7.22 -14.12 51.89
N SER A 131 -7.54 -13.62 53.08
CA SER A 131 -8.75 -14.05 53.83
C SER A 131 -10.04 -13.60 53.13
N GLU A 132 -11.15 -14.33 53.38
CA GLU A 132 -12.44 -14.13 52.69
C GLU A 132 -12.93 -12.67 52.66
N THR A 133 -12.76 -11.94 53.77
CA THR A 133 -13.06 -10.49 53.86
C THR A 133 -12.22 -9.66 52.88
N HIS A 134 -10.94 -10.00 52.68
CA HIS A 134 -10.07 -9.35 51.70
C HIS A 134 -10.35 -9.79 50.26
N LEU A 135 -10.80 -11.03 50.02
CA LEU A 135 -11.25 -11.45 48.69
C LEU A 135 -12.53 -10.71 48.26
N ASN A 136 -13.48 -10.47 49.18
CA ASN A 136 -14.65 -9.64 48.91
C ASN A 136 -14.27 -8.15 48.73
N LEU A 137 -13.28 -7.64 49.47
CA LEU A 137 -12.69 -6.32 49.23
C LEU A 137 -12.08 -6.22 47.83
N LEU A 138 -11.34 -7.24 47.38
CA LEU A 138 -10.80 -7.31 46.02
C LEU A 138 -11.91 -7.31 44.97
N ARG A 139 -12.94 -8.16 45.13
CA ARG A 139 -14.07 -8.20 44.18
C ARG A 139 -14.74 -6.83 44.03
N GLY A 140 -14.94 -6.11 45.13
CA GLY A 140 -15.52 -4.76 45.11
C GLY A 140 -14.62 -3.72 44.42
N ILE A 141 -13.30 -3.88 44.46
CA ILE A 141 -12.36 -3.04 43.70
C ILE A 141 -12.40 -3.40 42.21
N LEU A 142 -12.32 -4.70 41.89
CA LEU A 142 -12.23 -5.21 40.52
C LEU A 142 -13.50 -4.91 39.71
N ARG A 143 -14.68 -5.09 40.30
CA ARG A 143 -15.98 -4.85 39.65
C ARG A 143 -16.39 -3.37 39.59
N ALA A 144 -15.58 -2.43 40.05
CA ALA A 144 -15.96 -1.02 40.11
C ALA A 144 -15.83 -0.30 38.74
N ASP A 145 -16.93 -0.19 38.00
CA ASP A 145 -17.06 0.52 36.70
C ASP A 145 -16.30 1.86 36.61
N GLY A 146 -16.26 2.64 37.69
CA GLY A 146 -15.56 3.93 37.75
C GLY A 146 -14.03 3.87 37.55
N ILE A 147 -13.43 2.68 37.65
CA ILE A 147 -11.99 2.42 37.52
C ILE A 147 -11.62 1.23 36.59
N GLN A 148 -12.57 0.51 36.00
CA GLN A 148 -12.26 -0.58 35.03
C GLN A 148 -11.35 -0.09 33.88
N ASP A 149 -11.61 1.13 33.41
CA ASP A 149 -10.84 1.84 32.38
C ASP A 149 -9.38 2.15 32.79
N ARG A 150 -9.04 1.96 34.08
CA ARG A 150 -7.69 2.03 34.66
C ARG A 150 -7.11 0.64 34.95
N LEU A 151 -7.93 -0.32 35.39
CA LEU A 151 -7.53 -1.72 35.58
C LEU A 151 -7.08 -2.35 34.25
N ASN A 152 -7.78 -2.08 33.16
CA ASN A 152 -7.39 -2.43 31.77
C ASN A 152 -6.14 -1.68 31.24
N LYS A 153 -5.58 -0.75 32.02
CA LYS A 153 -4.52 0.19 31.60
C LYS A 153 -3.50 0.42 32.71
N MET A 154 -3.19 -0.64 33.47
CA MET A 154 -2.05 -0.65 34.38
C MET A 154 -0.74 -0.47 33.58
N SER A 155 0.23 0.23 34.18
CA SER A 155 1.61 0.23 33.68
C SER A 155 2.30 -1.09 34.04
N ASP A 156 3.34 -1.51 33.30
CA ASP A 156 4.04 -2.79 33.58
C ASP A 156 4.55 -2.91 35.02
N ALA A 157 4.96 -1.80 35.65
CA ALA A 157 5.36 -1.79 37.06
C ALA A 157 4.19 -2.03 38.03
N GLU A 158 2.96 -1.65 37.66
CA GLU A 158 1.74 -1.95 38.42
C GLU A 158 1.27 -3.38 38.14
N VAL A 159 1.25 -3.80 36.87
CA VAL A 159 0.96 -5.19 36.45
C VAL A 159 1.86 -6.16 37.21
N LYS A 160 3.18 -5.93 37.19
CA LYS A 160 4.15 -6.78 37.90
C LYS A 160 3.82 -6.87 39.40
N ARG A 161 3.63 -5.74 40.10
CA ARG A 161 3.29 -5.73 41.54
C ARG A 161 2.01 -6.49 41.87
N VAL A 162 1.00 -6.38 41.01
CA VAL A 162 -0.30 -7.06 41.17
C VAL A 162 -0.18 -8.55 40.86
N THR A 163 0.56 -8.90 39.80
CA THR A 163 0.81 -10.28 39.36
C THR A 163 1.68 -11.04 40.37
N ASP A 164 2.74 -10.40 40.91
CA ASP A 164 3.57 -10.97 41.98
C ASP A 164 2.72 -11.24 43.24
N ALA A 165 1.90 -10.28 43.69
CA ALA A 165 1.04 -10.47 44.87
C ALA A 165 -0.07 -11.52 44.67
N PHE A 166 -0.64 -11.62 43.48
CA PHE A 166 -1.59 -12.68 43.13
C PHE A 166 -0.91 -14.05 43.07
N PHE A 167 0.30 -14.13 42.51
CA PHE A 167 1.03 -15.39 42.40
C PHE A 167 1.45 -15.94 43.77
N GLU A 168 1.75 -15.09 44.75
CA GLU A 168 1.97 -15.54 46.13
C GLU A 168 0.65 -15.91 46.83
N LEU A 169 -0.46 -15.20 46.57
CA LEU A 169 -1.78 -15.58 47.10
C LEU A 169 -2.18 -17.00 46.71
N ILE A 170 -2.10 -17.38 45.42
CA ILE A 170 -2.50 -18.72 44.95
C ILE A 170 -1.52 -19.86 45.35
N LYS A 171 -0.52 -19.54 46.19
CA LYS A 171 0.37 -20.51 46.85
C LYS A 171 0.06 -20.69 48.33
N THR A 172 -0.80 -19.85 48.94
CA THR A 172 -1.10 -19.95 50.36
C THR A 172 -2.14 -21.03 50.65
N GLU A 173 -1.98 -21.74 51.77
CA GLU A 173 -3.00 -22.65 52.33
C GLU A 173 -4.31 -21.91 52.74
N THR A 174 -4.33 -20.58 52.67
CA THR A 174 -5.50 -19.73 52.94
C THR A 174 -6.30 -19.36 51.70
N PHE A 175 -5.80 -19.64 50.49
CA PHE A 175 -6.54 -19.45 49.25
C PHE A 175 -7.24 -20.75 48.86
N ASP A 176 -8.57 -20.75 48.95
CA ASP A 176 -9.40 -21.90 48.60
C ASP A 176 -9.89 -21.77 47.14
N PRO A 177 -9.39 -22.61 46.21
CA PRO A 177 -9.57 -22.43 44.77
C PRO A 177 -10.94 -22.89 44.25
N THR A 178 -11.75 -23.58 45.05
CA THR A 178 -13.14 -23.98 44.68
C THR A 178 -14.16 -22.89 45.05
N THR A 179 -13.81 -22.00 45.98
CA THR A 179 -14.75 -20.97 46.44
C THR A 179 -15.14 -20.04 45.30
N HIS A 180 -16.46 -19.82 45.11
CA HIS A 180 -16.98 -18.84 44.14
C HIS A 180 -16.27 -17.48 44.28
N ILE A 181 -15.92 -17.02 45.49
CA ILE A 181 -15.19 -15.76 45.66
C ILE A 181 -13.76 -15.84 45.11
N GLY A 182 -13.03 -16.94 45.32
CA GLY A 182 -11.70 -17.18 44.75
C GLY A 182 -11.73 -17.24 43.22
N CYS A 183 -12.67 -18.01 42.65
CA CYS A 183 -12.89 -18.14 41.21
C CYS A 183 -13.23 -16.79 40.54
N ASP A 184 -14.16 -16.03 41.13
CA ASP A 184 -14.63 -14.73 40.64
C ASP A 184 -13.52 -13.66 40.70
N VAL A 185 -12.82 -13.53 41.84
CA VAL A 185 -11.65 -12.63 41.97
C VAL A 185 -10.56 -13.00 40.97
N THR A 186 -10.30 -14.29 40.78
CA THR A 186 -9.26 -14.78 39.85
C THR A 186 -9.60 -14.45 38.41
N SER A 187 -10.85 -14.67 37.97
CA SER A 187 -11.33 -14.33 36.63
C SER A 187 -11.11 -12.86 36.29
N TRP A 188 -11.68 -11.94 37.10
CA TRP A 188 -11.55 -10.51 36.86
C TRP A 188 -10.08 -10.03 36.91
N LEU A 189 -9.30 -10.53 37.86
CA LEU A 189 -7.91 -10.12 38.04
C LEU A 189 -7.01 -10.60 36.90
N CYS A 190 -7.19 -11.85 36.44
CA CYS A 190 -6.45 -12.40 35.30
C CYS A 190 -6.73 -11.62 34.02
N GLY A 191 -7.99 -11.28 33.73
CA GLY A 191 -8.34 -10.45 32.57
C GLY A 191 -7.64 -9.09 32.59
N TYR A 192 -7.59 -8.41 33.75
CA TYR A 192 -6.89 -7.13 33.89
C TYR A 192 -5.36 -7.24 33.78
N ILE A 193 -4.77 -8.35 34.23
CA ILE A 193 -3.34 -8.66 34.05
C ILE A 193 -3.06 -8.90 32.55
N ALA A 194 -3.89 -9.68 31.87
CA ALA A 194 -3.76 -10.01 30.45
C ALA A 194 -3.91 -8.78 29.52
N GLU A 195 -4.93 -7.95 29.72
CA GLU A 195 -5.15 -6.69 28.98
C GLU A 195 -4.00 -5.68 29.15
N SER A 196 -3.35 -5.71 30.31
CA SER A 196 -2.33 -4.73 30.69
C SER A 196 -0.88 -5.15 30.40
N ALA A 197 -0.57 -6.45 30.40
CA ALA A 197 0.80 -6.96 30.22
C ALA A 197 1.35 -6.65 28.83
N LYS A 198 2.40 -5.81 28.76
CA LYS A 198 2.99 -5.34 27.48
C LYS A 198 4.50 -5.52 27.40
N SER A 199 5.19 -5.63 28.53
CA SER A 199 6.61 -5.99 28.59
C SER A 199 6.83 -7.50 28.63
N THR A 200 7.96 -7.93 28.08
CA THR A 200 8.48 -9.31 28.18
C THR A 200 8.59 -9.81 29.62
N GLU A 201 8.77 -8.92 30.60
CA GLU A 201 8.84 -9.29 32.03
C GLU A 201 7.44 -9.62 32.60
N SER A 202 6.44 -8.76 32.36
CA SER A 202 5.05 -9.02 32.76
C SER A 202 4.51 -10.31 32.14
N VAL A 203 4.80 -10.57 30.85
CA VAL A 203 4.33 -11.79 30.16
C VAL A 203 5.06 -13.05 30.63
N LYS A 204 6.35 -12.96 30.99
CA LYS A 204 7.04 -14.08 31.67
C LYS A 204 6.39 -14.38 33.03
N LYS A 205 6.03 -13.37 33.80
CA LYS A 205 5.35 -13.55 35.09
C LYS A 205 3.97 -14.19 34.94
N MET A 206 3.25 -13.84 33.88
CA MET A 206 2.01 -14.52 33.49
C MET A 206 2.24 -16.00 33.15
N SER A 207 3.30 -16.32 32.38
CA SER A 207 3.66 -17.70 32.08
C SER A 207 4.09 -18.51 33.33
N GLU A 208 4.72 -17.88 34.33
CA GLU A 208 5.01 -18.54 35.62
C GLU A 208 3.73 -18.96 36.36
N ILE A 209 2.66 -18.16 36.28
CA ILE A 209 1.34 -18.50 36.84
C ILE A 209 0.70 -19.65 36.06
N ILE A 210 0.68 -19.57 34.72
CA ILE A 210 0.11 -20.62 33.87
C ILE A 210 0.81 -21.96 34.13
N ASP A 211 2.16 -21.96 34.17
CA ASP A 211 2.95 -23.16 34.48
C ASP A 211 2.67 -23.73 35.88
N TYR A 212 2.54 -22.87 36.89
CA TYR A 212 2.20 -23.30 38.26
C TYR A 212 0.78 -23.89 38.36
N CYS A 213 -0.20 -23.21 37.78
CA CYS A 213 -1.58 -23.69 37.75
C CYS A 213 -1.70 -25.01 36.98
N SER A 214 -0.91 -25.22 35.91
CA SER A 214 -0.93 -26.46 35.12
C SER A 214 -0.51 -27.72 35.90
N GLY A 215 0.02 -27.57 37.12
CA GLY A 215 0.34 -28.64 38.05
C GLY A 215 -0.61 -28.75 39.24
N LYS A 216 -1.89 -28.39 39.07
CA LYS A 216 -2.96 -28.38 40.10
C LYS A 216 -4.23 -29.07 39.60
N GLU A 217 -5.14 -29.37 40.52
CA GLU A 217 -6.54 -29.67 40.18
C GLU A 217 -7.18 -28.45 39.47
N LEU A 218 -7.47 -28.60 38.18
CA LEU A 218 -8.10 -27.57 37.35
C LEU A 218 -9.64 -27.59 37.43
N PHE A 219 -10.19 -28.71 37.88
CA PHE A 219 -11.62 -28.99 38.10
C PHE A 219 -11.81 -29.57 39.51
N GLU A 220 -13.02 -29.56 40.06
CA GLU A 220 -13.28 -30.08 41.41
C GLU A 220 -13.31 -31.62 41.45
N GLU A 221 -12.78 -32.25 42.52
CA GLU A 221 -12.76 -33.72 42.66
C GLU A 221 -14.17 -34.34 42.71
N ASP A 222 -15.15 -33.61 43.25
CA ASP A 222 -16.54 -34.06 43.41
C ASP A 222 -17.44 -33.70 42.20
N ASP A 223 -17.07 -32.71 41.37
CA ASP A 223 -17.77 -32.34 40.13
C ASP A 223 -16.78 -31.84 39.06
N PRO A 224 -16.34 -32.70 38.13
CA PRO A 224 -15.40 -32.32 37.07
C PRO A 224 -15.88 -31.23 36.11
N THR A 225 -17.17 -30.86 36.13
CA THR A 225 -17.68 -29.77 35.28
C THR A 225 -17.50 -28.37 35.89
N GLU A 226 -17.21 -28.29 37.20
CA GLU A 226 -16.90 -27.03 37.87
C GLU A 226 -15.38 -26.75 37.86
N ILE A 227 -15.02 -25.60 37.31
CA ILE A 227 -13.63 -25.21 37.04
C ILE A 227 -13.04 -24.38 38.19
N THR A 228 -11.93 -24.86 38.76
CA THR A 228 -11.29 -24.19 39.90
C THR A 228 -10.66 -22.87 39.50
N ALA A 229 -10.31 -22.04 40.48
CA ALA A 229 -9.54 -20.82 40.28
C ALA A 229 -8.22 -21.05 39.51
N TYR A 230 -7.59 -22.23 39.59
CA TYR A 230 -6.40 -22.55 38.80
C TYR A 230 -6.73 -22.72 37.31
N GLY A 231 -7.81 -23.44 36.99
CA GLY A 231 -8.33 -23.58 35.61
C GLY A 231 -8.78 -22.24 35.05
N ILE A 232 -9.51 -21.44 35.84
CA ILE A 232 -9.94 -20.07 35.47
C ILE A 232 -8.73 -19.17 35.18
N ALA A 233 -7.69 -19.21 36.03
CA ALA A 233 -6.48 -18.41 35.81
C ALA A 233 -5.81 -18.77 34.46
N ILE A 234 -5.67 -20.06 34.15
CA ILE A 234 -5.14 -20.52 32.86
C ILE A 234 -6.02 -20.03 31.71
N ARG A 235 -7.33 -20.31 31.76
CA ARG A 235 -8.26 -20.01 30.66
C ARG A 235 -8.30 -18.52 30.35
N THR A 236 -8.47 -17.67 31.36
CA THR A 236 -8.58 -16.22 31.18
C THR A 236 -7.25 -15.57 30.83
N LEU A 237 -6.12 -16.00 31.41
CA LEU A 237 -4.81 -15.46 31.01
C LEU A 237 -4.50 -15.80 29.54
N LEU A 238 -4.81 -17.01 29.08
CA LEU A 238 -4.60 -17.40 27.68
C LEU A 238 -5.59 -16.69 26.73
N SER A 239 -6.90 -16.71 27.00
CA SER A 239 -7.92 -16.12 26.11
C SER A 239 -7.68 -14.63 25.87
N ASP A 240 -7.48 -13.89 26.95
CA ASP A 240 -7.46 -12.44 26.91
C ASP A 240 -6.09 -11.94 26.43
N PHE A 241 -5.00 -12.64 26.78
CA PHE A 241 -3.68 -12.27 26.29
C PHE A 241 -3.50 -12.59 24.81
N ILE A 242 -3.90 -13.79 24.35
CA ILE A 242 -3.75 -14.20 22.95
C ILE A 242 -4.58 -13.29 22.04
N SER A 243 -5.87 -13.10 22.36
CA SER A 243 -6.78 -12.29 21.53
C SER A 243 -6.37 -10.81 21.41
N LYS A 244 -5.63 -10.27 22.39
CA LYS A 244 -5.10 -8.89 22.36
C LYS A 244 -3.71 -8.77 21.73
N ASN A 245 -2.96 -9.86 21.60
CA ASN A 245 -1.57 -9.86 21.13
C ASN A 245 -1.37 -10.60 19.79
N THR A 246 -2.43 -10.90 19.03
CA THR A 246 -2.43 -11.57 17.71
C THR A 246 -1.55 -10.93 16.60
N SER A 247 -0.91 -9.79 16.86
CA SER A 247 0.09 -9.15 15.99
C SER A 247 1.53 -9.20 16.56
N ASN A 248 1.76 -9.82 17.71
CA ASN A 248 3.00 -9.72 18.49
C ASN A 248 3.60 -11.09 18.84
N ALA A 249 4.22 -11.71 17.82
CA ALA A 249 4.85 -13.02 17.92
C ALA A 249 5.90 -13.13 19.07
N GLU A 250 6.74 -12.11 19.28
CA GLU A 250 7.78 -12.16 20.33
C GLU A 250 7.21 -12.30 21.75
N LEU A 251 6.00 -11.79 22.02
CA LEU A 251 5.33 -11.99 23.32
C LEU A 251 4.50 -13.28 23.37
N LEU A 252 3.82 -13.65 22.28
CA LEU A 252 3.00 -14.87 22.25
C LEU A 252 3.85 -16.12 22.45
N MET A 253 5.05 -16.18 21.86
CA MET A 253 6.03 -17.27 22.06
C MET A 253 6.43 -17.50 23.53
N ILE A 254 6.13 -16.58 24.44
CA ILE A 254 6.39 -16.73 25.88
C ILE A 254 5.30 -17.60 26.54
N VAL A 255 4.04 -17.47 26.12
CA VAL A 255 2.89 -18.22 26.71
C VAL A 255 2.53 -19.49 25.93
N THR A 256 2.90 -19.58 24.65
CA THR A 256 2.69 -20.78 23.81
C THR A 256 3.18 -22.10 24.43
N PRO A 257 4.33 -22.17 25.14
CA PRO A 257 4.75 -23.41 25.81
C PRO A 257 3.78 -23.89 26.90
N GLY A 258 3.03 -22.98 27.53
CA GLY A 258 1.94 -23.32 28.46
C GLY A 258 0.73 -23.84 27.69
N LEU A 259 0.24 -23.08 26.70
CA LEU A 259 -0.88 -23.44 25.82
C LEU A 259 -0.72 -24.86 25.24
N VAL A 260 0.43 -25.16 24.63
CA VAL A 260 0.70 -26.47 24.00
C VAL A 260 0.78 -27.60 25.03
N ARG A 261 1.30 -27.34 26.23
CA ARG A 261 1.34 -28.33 27.32
C ARG A 261 -0.06 -28.73 27.78
N ILE A 262 -0.97 -27.78 27.83
CA ILE A 262 -2.36 -28.02 28.27
C ILE A 262 -3.13 -28.78 27.18
N MET A 263 -3.01 -28.39 25.91
CA MET A 263 -3.64 -29.09 24.77
C MET A 263 -3.12 -30.52 24.55
N ALA A 264 -1.94 -30.85 25.06
CA ALA A 264 -1.40 -32.20 25.05
C ALA A 264 -2.03 -33.13 26.12
N ASN A 265 -2.96 -32.62 26.94
CA ASN A 265 -3.81 -33.41 27.82
C ASN A 265 -5.25 -33.34 27.32
N GLU A 266 -5.78 -34.48 26.87
CA GLU A 266 -7.08 -34.63 26.19
C GLU A 266 -8.26 -34.11 27.05
N GLU A 267 -8.45 -34.72 28.22
CA GLU A 267 -9.49 -34.39 29.21
C GLU A 267 -9.53 -32.90 29.57
N VAL A 268 -8.36 -32.30 29.77
CA VAL A 268 -8.24 -30.86 30.09
C VAL A 268 -8.44 -29.98 28.86
N SER A 269 -8.05 -30.43 27.67
CA SER A 269 -8.21 -29.64 26.44
C SER A 269 -9.67 -29.54 26.00
N GLU A 270 -10.47 -30.58 26.25
CA GLU A 270 -11.91 -30.62 25.97
C GLU A 270 -12.67 -29.73 26.97
N GLU A 271 -12.63 -30.02 28.27
CA GLU A 271 -13.38 -29.31 29.31
C GLU A 271 -12.98 -27.83 29.49
N MET A 272 -11.79 -27.42 29.04
CA MET A 272 -11.38 -26.00 29.01
C MET A 272 -11.64 -25.26 27.68
N GLU A 273 -12.14 -25.94 26.65
CA GLU A 273 -12.32 -25.44 25.26
C GLU A 273 -11.04 -24.84 24.62
N ILE A 274 -9.84 -25.22 25.08
CA ILE A 274 -8.58 -24.50 24.76
C ILE A 274 -8.14 -24.66 23.31
N SER A 275 -8.50 -25.75 22.63
CA SER A 275 -8.17 -25.96 21.20
C SER A 275 -8.71 -24.81 20.32
N SER A 276 -9.85 -24.22 20.68
CA SER A 276 -10.45 -23.05 20.00
C SER A 276 -9.49 -21.85 19.88
N MET A 277 -8.60 -21.67 20.87
CA MET A 277 -7.64 -20.56 20.90
C MET A 277 -6.56 -20.69 19.82
N VAL A 278 -6.30 -21.91 19.33
CA VAL A 278 -5.29 -22.20 18.31
C VAL A 278 -5.59 -21.47 16.98
N ARG A 279 -6.87 -21.29 16.65
CA ARG A 279 -7.32 -20.57 15.44
C ARG A 279 -6.78 -19.14 15.31
N GLN A 280 -6.40 -18.50 16.43
CA GLN A 280 -5.78 -17.16 16.44
C GLN A 280 -4.39 -17.14 15.78
N PHE A 281 -3.68 -18.28 15.73
CA PHE A 281 -2.33 -18.39 15.16
C PHE A 281 -2.30 -18.76 13.68
N THR A 282 -3.46 -18.79 13.00
CA THR A 282 -3.59 -19.07 11.54
C THR A 282 -2.75 -18.14 10.65
N GLN A 283 -2.40 -16.94 11.13
CA GLN A 283 -1.50 -15.99 10.45
C GLN A 283 -0.11 -15.89 11.08
N GLN A 284 0.18 -16.65 12.15
CA GLN A 284 1.40 -16.57 12.97
C GLN A 284 2.02 -17.95 13.19
N GLY A 285 2.27 -18.67 12.10
CA GLY A 285 2.85 -20.03 12.13
C GLY A 285 4.20 -20.10 12.84
N GLU A 286 4.98 -19.00 12.84
CA GLU A 286 6.28 -18.89 13.52
C GLU A 286 6.18 -19.06 15.05
N VAL A 287 5.03 -18.76 15.65
CA VAL A 287 4.81 -18.88 17.09
C VAL A 287 4.63 -20.34 17.50
N LEU A 288 3.88 -21.11 16.69
CA LEU A 288 3.57 -22.51 16.93
C LEU A 288 4.63 -23.48 16.37
N ALA A 289 5.41 -23.05 15.37
CA ALA A 289 6.42 -23.87 14.71
C ALA A 289 7.48 -24.54 15.62
N PRO A 290 7.98 -23.93 16.71
CA PRO A 290 8.87 -24.60 17.67
C PRO A 290 8.22 -25.81 18.37
N HIS A 291 6.89 -25.86 18.38
CA HIS A 291 6.06 -26.86 19.07
C HIS A 291 5.39 -27.86 18.11
N ALA A 292 5.73 -27.84 16.81
CA ALA A 292 5.03 -28.61 15.77
C ALA A 292 4.89 -30.11 16.06
N GLU A 293 5.90 -30.79 16.61
CA GLU A 293 5.80 -32.23 16.96
C GLU A 293 4.82 -32.46 18.14
N GLN A 294 4.70 -31.53 19.07
CA GLN A 294 3.75 -31.60 20.21
C GLN A 294 2.31 -31.32 19.73
N LEU A 295 2.13 -30.35 18.84
CA LEU A 295 0.85 -30.06 18.20
C LEU A 295 0.37 -31.23 17.32
N LEU A 296 1.28 -31.85 16.55
CA LEU A 296 0.97 -33.07 15.79
C LEU A 296 0.73 -34.30 16.68
N HIS A 297 1.30 -34.35 17.89
CA HIS A 297 0.91 -35.37 18.86
C HIS A 297 -0.54 -35.14 19.29
N ALA A 298 -0.85 -33.95 19.83
CA ALA A 298 -2.20 -33.61 20.29
C ALA A 298 -3.27 -33.81 19.20
N PHE A 299 -3.02 -33.36 17.96
CA PHE A 299 -3.94 -33.54 16.83
C PHE A 299 -4.18 -35.01 16.43
N LEU A 300 -3.19 -35.89 16.63
CA LEU A 300 -3.28 -37.31 16.23
C LEU A 300 -3.64 -38.24 17.39
N THR A 301 -3.60 -37.78 18.64
CA THR A 301 -3.99 -38.57 19.83
C THR A 301 -5.26 -38.10 20.53
N CYS A 302 -5.62 -36.82 20.36
CA CYS A 302 -6.78 -36.20 21.00
C CYS A 302 -7.68 -35.61 19.90
N ASP A 303 -8.99 -35.48 20.13
CA ASP A 303 -9.92 -34.87 19.15
C ASP A 303 -9.87 -33.32 19.13
N ALA A 304 -8.67 -32.75 19.27
CA ALA A 304 -8.37 -31.32 19.17
C ALA A 304 -8.32 -30.86 17.70
N LEU A 305 -9.44 -30.97 16.99
CA LEU A 305 -9.54 -30.79 15.53
C LEU A 305 -9.11 -29.38 15.05
N GLU A 306 -9.24 -28.35 15.89
CA GLU A 306 -8.78 -26.98 15.61
C GLU A 306 -7.29 -26.86 15.25
N ILE A 307 -6.47 -27.83 15.67
CA ILE A 307 -5.04 -27.82 15.33
C ILE A 307 -4.84 -27.97 13.80
N ALA A 308 -5.76 -28.63 13.09
CA ALA A 308 -5.73 -28.72 11.63
C ALA A 308 -5.70 -27.34 10.95
N ASP A 309 -6.44 -26.35 11.49
CA ASP A 309 -6.54 -24.99 10.93
C ASP A 309 -5.20 -24.25 10.92
N VAL A 310 -4.25 -24.60 11.79
CA VAL A 310 -2.91 -23.98 11.85
C VAL A 310 -1.79 -24.80 11.21
N LEU A 311 -1.99 -26.08 10.87
CA LEU A 311 -0.94 -26.87 10.21
C LEU A 311 -0.40 -26.21 8.93
N PRO A 312 -1.20 -25.57 8.04
CA PRO A 312 -0.68 -24.85 6.87
C PRO A 312 0.19 -23.64 7.21
N ALA A 313 -0.02 -23.03 8.38
CA ALA A 313 0.79 -21.92 8.88
C ALA A 313 2.09 -22.45 9.52
N VAL A 314 1.99 -23.47 10.38
CA VAL A 314 3.14 -24.14 11.02
C VAL A 314 4.12 -24.68 9.97
N TYR A 315 3.61 -25.30 8.89
CA TYR A 315 4.42 -25.86 7.80
C TYR A 315 5.41 -24.86 7.20
N LYS A 316 5.00 -23.60 7.02
CA LYS A 316 5.81 -22.52 6.43
C LYS A 316 7.05 -22.15 7.24
N HIS A 317 7.09 -22.52 8.52
CA HIS A 317 8.15 -22.17 9.46
C HIS A 317 8.88 -23.40 10.03
N ASN A 318 8.23 -24.57 10.08
CA ASN A 318 8.84 -25.84 10.45
C ASN A 318 8.12 -27.02 9.75
N PRO A 319 8.49 -27.35 8.49
CA PRO A 319 7.79 -28.37 7.72
C PRO A 319 8.13 -29.80 8.14
N GLU A 320 9.34 -30.07 8.65
CA GLU A 320 9.87 -31.43 8.84
C GLU A 320 9.00 -32.36 9.69
N PRO A 321 8.41 -31.95 10.84
CA PRO A 321 7.50 -32.80 11.62
C PRO A 321 6.25 -33.19 10.82
N ILE A 322 5.70 -32.25 10.04
CA ILE A 322 4.52 -32.47 9.20
C ILE A 322 4.88 -33.39 8.02
N LYS A 323 6.01 -33.16 7.33
CA LYS A 323 6.48 -34.05 6.25
C LYS A 323 6.63 -35.49 6.72
N LYS A 324 7.24 -35.68 7.89
CA LYS A 324 7.48 -36.99 8.52
C LYS A 324 6.19 -37.73 8.87
N ARG A 325 5.16 -37.02 9.33
CA ARG A 325 3.88 -37.59 9.80
C ARG A 325 2.72 -37.41 8.81
N LEU A 326 2.97 -36.94 7.58
CA LEU A 326 1.96 -36.71 6.55
C LEU A 326 1.03 -37.92 6.31
N PRO A 327 1.50 -39.19 6.29
CA PRO A 327 0.60 -40.34 6.17
C PRO A 327 -0.40 -40.45 7.34
N GLU A 328 0.03 -40.18 8.57
CA GLU A 328 -0.83 -40.21 9.77
C GLU A 328 -1.87 -39.08 9.74
N ILE A 329 -1.49 -37.91 9.19
CA ILE A 329 -2.39 -36.76 9.01
C ILE A 329 -3.46 -37.06 7.94
N VAL A 330 -3.09 -37.76 6.86
CA VAL A 330 -4.05 -38.21 5.84
C VAL A 330 -4.96 -39.33 6.36
N GLU A 331 -4.44 -40.24 7.18
CA GLU A 331 -5.23 -41.31 7.81
C GLU A 331 -6.27 -40.72 8.80
N LYS A 332 -5.87 -39.82 9.71
CA LYS A 332 -6.79 -39.13 10.62
C LYS A 332 -7.81 -38.23 9.88
N MET A 333 -7.50 -37.75 8.67
CA MET A 333 -8.44 -36.99 7.83
C MET A 333 -9.63 -37.83 7.35
N ASP A 334 -9.47 -39.14 7.17
CA ASP A 334 -10.56 -40.05 6.77
C ASP A 334 -11.60 -40.26 7.91
N ASP A 335 -11.19 -40.07 9.17
CA ASP A 335 -12.04 -40.17 10.36
C ASP A 335 -12.74 -38.84 10.75
N ILE A 336 -12.46 -37.73 10.05
CA ILE A 336 -12.94 -36.37 10.40
C ILE A 336 -14.05 -35.91 9.44
N ASP A 337 -15.06 -35.22 9.97
CA ASP A 337 -16.15 -34.62 9.18
C ASP A 337 -15.66 -33.58 8.15
N SER A 338 -16.35 -33.51 7.00
CA SER A 338 -15.98 -32.70 5.84
C SER A 338 -15.77 -31.21 6.13
N ASP A 339 -16.45 -30.67 7.14
CA ASP A 339 -16.43 -29.24 7.48
C ASP A 339 -15.03 -28.73 7.88
N VAL A 340 -14.12 -29.62 8.32
CA VAL A 340 -12.72 -29.29 8.67
C VAL A 340 -11.75 -29.57 7.51
N HIS A 341 -12.17 -30.28 6.46
CA HIS A 341 -11.28 -30.77 5.39
C HIS A 341 -10.56 -29.65 4.63
N TYR A 342 -11.15 -28.45 4.54
CA TYR A 342 -10.55 -27.29 3.87
C TYR A 342 -9.13 -26.97 4.38
N SER A 343 -8.87 -27.17 5.68
CA SER A 343 -7.56 -26.96 6.30
C SER A 343 -6.52 -28.00 5.89
N PHE A 344 -6.94 -29.24 5.62
CA PHE A 344 -6.09 -30.31 5.09
C PHE A 344 -5.73 -30.05 3.62
N TYR A 345 -6.68 -29.63 2.78
CA TYR A 345 -6.36 -29.24 1.40
C TYR A 345 -5.51 -27.97 1.33
N SER A 346 -5.70 -27.03 2.26
CA SER A 346 -4.80 -25.88 2.43
C SER A 346 -3.37 -26.35 2.76
N LEU A 347 -3.21 -27.32 3.68
CA LEU A 347 -1.91 -27.93 3.97
C LEU A 347 -1.33 -28.66 2.74
N PHE A 348 -2.13 -29.44 2.02
CA PHE A 348 -1.70 -30.13 0.79
C PHE A 348 -1.20 -29.13 -0.26
N HIS A 349 -1.83 -27.97 -0.41
CA HIS A 349 -1.33 -26.91 -1.27
C HIS A 349 0.01 -26.36 -0.78
N GLU A 350 0.19 -26.09 0.52
CA GLU A 350 1.48 -25.64 1.06
C GLU A 350 2.60 -26.69 0.88
N VAL A 351 2.31 -27.97 1.13
CA VAL A 351 3.22 -29.09 0.87
C VAL A 351 3.57 -29.18 -0.62
N SER A 352 2.58 -29.07 -1.53
CA SER A 352 2.80 -29.23 -2.97
C SER A 352 3.75 -28.21 -3.61
N LYS A 353 3.95 -27.05 -2.97
CA LYS A 353 4.86 -25.99 -3.42
C LYS A 353 6.31 -26.21 -2.98
N ASP A 354 6.50 -26.75 -1.78
CA ASP A 354 7.81 -26.98 -1.17
C ASP A 354 8.37 -28.38 -1.50
N ASP A 355 7.52 -29.40 -1.43
CA ASP A 355 7.88 -30.81 -1.60
C ASP A 355 6.74 -31.60 -2.26
N PRO A 356 6.51 -31.42 -3.57
CA PRO A 356 5.48 -32.16 -4.29
C PRO A 356 5.69 -33.67 -4.21
N GLN A 357 6.94 -34.15 -4.09
CA GLN A 357 7.27 -35.57 -4.14
C GLN A 357 6.60 -36.38 -3.00
N ILE A 358 6.55 -35.85 -1.78
CA ILE A 358 5.93 -36.55 -0.65
C ILE A 358 4.40 -36.59 -0.73
N LEU A 359 3.78 -35.73 -1.55
CA LEU A 359 2.33 -35.67 -1.75
C LEU A 359 1.86 -36.48 -2.97
N MET A 360 2.75 -36.83 -3.90
CA MET A 360 2.45 -37.71 -5.05
C MET A 360 1.78 -39.07 -4.72
N PRO A 361 2.02 -39.73 -3.56
CA PRO A 361 1.27 -40.94 -3.18
C PRO A 361 -0.22 -40.70 -2.92
N PHE A 362 -0.64 -39.45 -2.70
CA PHE A 362 -1.97 -39.06 -2.25
C PHE A 362 -2.77 -38.31 -3.34
N VAL A 363 -2.43 -38.49 -4.63
CA VAL A 363 -3.11 -37.81 -5.75
C VAL A 363 -4.61 -38.07 -5.79
N GLU A 364 -5.07 -39.29 -5.47
CA GLU A 364 -6.50 -39.62 -5.36
C GLU A 364 -7.17 -38.79 -4.26
N LYS A 365 -6.50 -38.61 -3.10
CA LYS A 365 -7.00 -37.76 -2.01
C LYS A 365 -7.11 -36.30 -2.43
N VAL A 366 -6.17 -35.80 -3.24
CA VAL A 366 -6.26 -34.45 -3.82
C VAL A 366 -7.41 -34.32 -4.84
N GLU A 367 -7.86 -35.41 -5.46
CA GLU A 367 -9.04 -35.45 -6.33
C GLU A 367 -10.37 -35.45 -5.58
N GLU A 368 -10.45 -36.14 -4.43
CA GLU A 368 -11.65 -36.10 -3.55
C GLU A 368 -12.05 -34.67 -3.19
N GLY A 369 -11.07 -33.79 -2.98
CA GLY A 369 -11.27 -32.36 -2.71
C GLY A 369 -11.92 -31.55 -3.84
N LEU A 370 -12.14 -32.13 -5.03
CA LEU A 370 -12.93 -31.51 -6.11
C LEU A 370 -14.44 -31.67 -5.93
N ASP A 371 -14.89 -32.59 -5.06
CA ASP A 371 -16.33 -32.83 -4.82
C ASP A 371 -16.92 -31.93 -3.72
N ASP A 372 -16.07 -31.29 -2.92
CA ASP A 372 -16.47 -30.29 -1.90
C ASP A 372 -16.08 -28.85 -2.28
N LEU A 373 -16.94 -27.88 -1.94
CA LEU A 373 -16.84 -26.50 -2.43
C LEU A 373 -15.82 -25.63 -1.66
N PRO A 374 -15.73 -25.64 -0.32
CA PRO A 374 -14.59 -25.10 0.43
C PRO A 374 -13.23 -25.70 0.04
N CYS A 375 -13.18 -27.01 -0.25
CA CYS A 375 -11.93 -27.71 -0.55
C CYS A 375 -11.40 -27.45 -1.98
N MET A 376 -12.30 -27.38 -2.98
CA MET A 376 -11.97 -27.29 -4.40
C MET A 376 -10.89 -26.24 -4.78
N PRO A 377 -10.86 -25.00 -4.25
CA PRO A 377 -9.82 -24.02 -4.61
C PRO A 377 -8.41 -24.48 -4.22
N TYR A 378 -8.27 -25.11 -3.06
CA TYR A 378 -7.00 -25.61 -2.55
C TYR A 378 -6.60 -26.92 -3.23
N ALA A 379 -7.57 -27.82 -3.45
CA ALA A 379 -7.38 -29.06 -4.20
C ALA A 379 -6.86 -28.77 -5.63
N LEU A 380 -7.47 -27.84 -6.37
CA LEU A 380 -7.02 -27.42 -7.70
C LEU A 380 -5.62 -26.76 -7.67
N GLN A 381 -5.30 -25.99 -6.62
CA GLN A 381 -3.96 -25.40 -6.48
C GLN A 381 -2.89 -26.47 -6.18
N ALA A 382 -3.19 -27.45 -5.32
CA ALA A 382 -2.31 -28.60 -5.07
C ALA A 382 -2.13 -29.47 -6.34
N MET A 383 -3.23 -29.83 -7.03
CA MET A 383 -3.17 -30.53 -8.32
C MET A 383 -2.26 -29.84 -9.31
N LYS A 384 -2.32 -28.51 -9.39
CA LYS A 384 -1.50 -27.73 -10.33
C LYS A 384 -0.02 -27.89 -10.06
N GLU A 385 0.43 -27.70 -8.81
CA GLU A 385 1.85 -27.78 -8.48
C GLU A 385 2.38 -29.22 -8.64
N LEU A 386 1.56 -30.23 -8.29
CA LEU A 386 1.86 -31.64 -8.59
C LEU A 386 1.93 -31.93 -10.10
N CYS A 387 1.02 -31.37 -10.91
CA CYS A 387 1.02 -31.51 -12.38
C CYS A 387 2.28 -30.91 -13.05
N LYS A 388 2.89 -29.88 -12.44
CA LYS A 388 4.19 -29.33 -12.89
C LYS A 388 5.35 -30.26 -12.56
N TYR A 389 5.25 -31.03 -11.47
CA TYR A 389 6.28 -31.98 -11.02
C TYR A 389 6.26 -33.29 -11.82
N ASP A 390 5.13 -34.01 -11.85
CA ASP A 390 4.87 -35.09 -12.81
C ASP A 390 3.40 -35.12 -13.20
N THR A 391 3.11 -34.82 -14.46
CA THR A 391 1.75 -34.77 -15.01
C THR A 391 1.11 -36.16 -15.18
N LYS A 392 1.89 -37.26 -15.12
CA LYS A 392 1.40 -38.62 -15.44
C LYS A 392 0.19 -39.09 -14.63
N PRO A 393 0.10 -38.90 -13.30
CA PRO A 393 -1.05 -39.35 -12.50
C PRO A 393 -2.34 -38.54 -12.74
N PHE A 394 -2.29 -37.48 -13.54
CA PHE A 394 -3.41 -36.57 -13.78
C PHE A 394 -4.02 -36.72 -15.18
N LEU A 395 -3.47 -37.61 -16.02
CA LEU A 395 -3.82 -37.73 -17.45
C LEU A 395 -5.23 -38.29 -17.70
N ASP A 396 -5.74 -39.14 -16.80
CA ASP A 396 -7.10 -39.68 -16.83
C ASP A 396 -8.11 -38.79 -16.07
N LYS A 397 -7.66 -38.05 -15.06
CA LYS A 397 -8.44 -37.15 -14.18
C LYS A 397 -9.12 -35.97 -14.87
N ILE A 398 -8.92 -35.79 -16.18
CA ILE A 398 -9.60 -34.79 -17.03
C ILE A 398 -11.13 -34.83 -16.86
N ASP A 399 -11.72 -36.01 -16.72
CA ASP A 399 -13.19 -36.13 -16.64
C ASP A 399 -13.74 -35.68 -15.27
N ALA A 400 -12.91 -35.68 -14.22
CA ALA A 400 -13.23 -35.09 -12.92
C ALA A 400 -13.06 -33.56 -12.92
N LEU A 401 -12.03 -33.02 -13.59
CA LEU A 401 -11.90 -31.57 -13.83
C LEU A 401 -13.11 -31.01 -14.61
N GLU A 402 -13.60 -31.76 -15.59
CA GLU A 402 -14.79 -31.44 -16.38
C GLU A 402 -16.12 -31.76 -15.63
N LYS A 403 -16.09 -32.48 -14.49
CA LYS A 403 -17.19 -32.56 -13.51
C LYS A 403 -17.19 -31.31 -12.62
N ALA A 404 -16.04 -30.93 -12.05
CA ALA A 404 -15.86 -29.73 -11.25
C ALA A 404 -16.21 -28.43 -12.01
N TYR A 405 -15.87 -28.36 -13.30
CA TYR A 405 -16.26 -27.23 -14.17
C TYR A 405 -17.79 -27.10 -14.32
N LYS A 406 -18.53 -28.22 -14.25
CA LYS A 406 -20.01 -28.21 -14.35
C LYS A 406 -20.69 -27.88 -13.03
N SER A 407 -20.10 -28.22 -11.89
CA SER A 407 -20.63 -27.83 -10.58
C SER A 407 -20.33 -26.36 -10.27
N GLN A 408 -19.10 -25.88 -10.55
CA GLN A 408 -18.69 -24.50 -10.22
C GLN A 408 -17.97 -23.77 -11.37
N PRO A 409 -18.70 -23.31 -12.41
CA PRO A 409 -18.12 -22.60 -13.57
C PRO A 409 -17.29 -21.35 -13.21
N MET A 410 -17.58 -20.69 -12.09
CA MET A 410 -16.82 -19.52 -11.60
C MET A 410 -15.36 -19.87 -11.26
N MET A 411 -15.06 -21.14 -10.94
CA MET A 411 -13.71 -21.61 -10.61
C MET A 411 -12.87 -21.92 -11.87
N CYS A 412 -13.41 -21.70 -13.07
CA CYS A 412 -12.86 -22.24 -14.31
C CYS A 412 -11.41 -21.82 -14.61
N TYR A 413 -10.90 -20.70 -14.09
CA TYR A 413 -9.50 -20.32 -14.27
C TYR A 413 -8.52 -21.39 -13.76
N LEU A 414 -8.71 -21.86 -12.52
CA LEU A 414 -7.84 -22.88 -11.90
C LEU A 414 -7.98 -24.22 -12.63
N ILE A 415 -9.20 -24.57 -13.04
CA ILE A 415 -9.48 -25.79 -13.82
C ILE A 415 -8.77 -25.73 -15.18
N TYR A 416 -8.85 -24.61 -15.90
CA TYR A 416 -8.15 -24.42 -17.17
C TYR A 416 -6.63 -24.41 -17.00
N GLU A 417 -6.11 -23.94 -15.86
CA GLU A 417 -4.68 -23.99 -15.54
C GLU A 417 -4.20 -25.45 -15.45
N VAL A 418 -4.92 -26.32 -14.70
CA VAL A 418 -4.63 -27.76 -14.60
C VAL A 418 -4.88 -28.50 -15.92
N GLU A 419 -6.04 -28.27 -16.58
CA GLU A 419 -6.34 -28.82 -17.92
C GLU A 419 -5.20 -28.46 -18.91
N SER A 420 -4.64 -27.23 -18.86
CA SER A 420 -3.55 -26.82 -19.75
C SER A 420 -2.22 -27.52 -19.47
N LEU A 421 -1.88 -27.83 -18.22
CA LEU A 421 -0.68 -28.60 -17.87
C LEU A 421 -0.77 -30.04 -18.40
N ILE A 422 -1.94 -30.68 -18.23
CA ILE A 422 -2.23 -32.00 -18.83
C ILE A 422 -2.12 -31.92 -20.36
N GLY A 423 -2.67 -30.86 -20.97
CA GLY A 423 -2.57 -30.57 -22.40
C GLY A 423 -1.15 -30.32 -22.91
N LEU A 424 -0.17 -30.02 -22.04
CA LEU A 424 1.24 -29.89 -22.40
C LEU A 424 2.00 -31.22 -22.40
N TYR A 425 1.43 -32.35 -21.95
CA TYR A 425 2.14 -33.63 -21.87
C TYR A 425 2.53 -34.19 -23.25
N ASN A 426 1.55 -34.42 -24.14
CA ASN A 426 1.76 -34.86 -25.52
C ASN A 426 0.66 -34.28 -26.46
N GLU A 427 0.77 -34.52 -27.77
CA GLU A 427 -0.17 -33.98 -28.77
C GLU A 427 -1.60 -34.59 -28.67
N GLU A 428 -1.74 -35.80 -28.12
CA GLU A 428 -3.03 -36.47 -27.91
C GLU A 428 -3.81 -35.82 -26.75
N TYR A 429 -3.15 -35.58 -25.61
CA TYR A 429 -3.75 -34.85 -24.50
C TYR A 429 -3.95 -33.36 -24.82
N ALA A 430 -3.07 -32.75 -25.61
CA ALA A 430 -3.30 -31.43 -26.18
C ALA A 430 -4.59 -31.38 -27.01
N GLU A 431 -4.83 -32.38 -27.87
CA GLU A 431 -6.06 -32.49 -28.65
C GLU A 431 -7.31 -32.70 -27.78
N ARG A 432 -7.24 -33.56 -26.75
CA ARG A 432 -8.34 -33.79 -25.78
C ARG A 432 -8.71 -32.51 -25.02
N VAL A 433 -7.73 -31.83 -24.45
CA VAL A 433 -7.92 -30.57 -23.70
C VAL A 433 -8.43 -29.46 -24.62
N MET A 434 -7.86 -29.31 -25.81
CA MET A 434 -8.33 -28.32 -26.79
C MET A 434 -9.72 -28.64 -27.34
N ALA A 435 -10.17 -29.91 -27.31
CA ALA A 435 -11.56 -30.27 -27.61
C ALA A 435 -12.52 -29.86 -26.48
N LEU A 436 -12.09 -29.85 -25.21
CA LEU A 436 -12.87 -29.32 -24.08
C LEU A 436 -12.92 -27.79 -24.07
N PHE A 437 -11.82 -27.10 -24.38
CA PHE A 437 -11.79 -25.64 -24.48
C PHE A 437 -12.64 -25.09 -25.65
N THR A 438 -12.71 -25.80 -26.78
CA THR A 438 -13.41 -25.35 -28.00
C THR A 438 -14.91 -25.00 -27.81
N PRO A 439 -15.75 -25.82 -27.16
CA PRO A 439 -17.13 -25.44 -26.84
C PRO A 439 -17.22 -24.38 -25.73
N LYS A 440 -16.30 -24.39 -24.76
CA LYS A 440 -16.25 -23.40 -23.67
C LYS A 440 -16.06 -21.97 -24.24
N LEU A 441 -15.28 -21.77 -25.32
CA LEU A 441 -15.19 -20.48 -26.04
C LEU A 441 -16.54 -19.92 -26.54
N LYS A 442 -17.49 -20.79 -26.92
CA LYS A 442 -18.78 -20.40 -27.54
C LYS A 442 -19.95 -20.34 -26.56
N LYS A 443 -19.85 -21.07 -25.44
CA LYS A 443 -20.89 -21.15 -24.41
C LYS A 443 -20.56 -20.38 -23.13
N GLY A 444 -19.28 -20.13 -22.86
CA GLY A 444 -18.84 -19.50 -21.63
C GLY A 444 -19.39 -18.09 -21.48
N GLU A 445 -19.62 -17.68 -20.24
CA GLU A 445 -19.90 -16.29 -19.90
C GLU A 445 -18.77 -15.42 -20.46
N VAL A 446 -19.16 -14.30 -21.09
CA VAL A 446 -18.25 -13.49 -21.92
C VAL A 446 -16.94 -13.15 -21.19
N MET A 447 -17.01 -12.89 -19.88
CA MET A 447 -15.88 -12.54 -19.02
C MET A 447 -14.65 -13.47 -19.16
N TYR A 448 -14.85 -14.78 -19.34
CA TYR A 448 -13.76 -15.77 -19.27
C TYR A 448 -13.10 -16.10 -20.61
N GLN A 449 -13.53 -15.48 -21.72
CA GLN A 449 -12.98 -15.75 -23.05
C GLN A 449 -11.48 -15.42 -23.13
N SER A 450 -11.04 -14.32 -22.49
CA SER A 450 -9.63 -13.92 -22.36
C SER A 450 -8.74 -15.02 -21.76
N SER A 451 -9.09 -15.52 -20.58
CA SER A 451 -8.30 -16.54 -19.88
C SER A 451 -8.27 -17.86 -20.63
N LEU A 452 -9.40 -18.25 -21.23
CA LEU A 452 -9.48 -19.46 -22.04
C LEU A 452 -8.62 -19.37 -23.32
N LEU A 453 -8.57 -18.21 -23.98
CA LEU A 453 -7.66 -17.97 -25.09
C LEU A 453 -6.18 -18.01 -24.66
N MET A 454 -5.85 -17.54 -23.45
CA MET A 454 -4.49 -17.65 -22.89
C MET A 454 -4.07 -19.11 -22.73
N PHE A 455 -4.89 -19.97 -22.11
CA PHE A 455 -4.57 -21.39 -21.95
C PHE A 455 -4.54 -22.16 -23.28
N MET A 456 -5.44 -21.82 -24.22
CA MET A 456 -5.37 -22.34 -25.60
C MET A 456 -4.09 -21.91 -26.33
N LYS A 457 -3.62 -20.67 -26.14
CA LYS A 457 -2.33 -20.21 -26.69
C LYS A 457 -1.15 -20.97 -26.06
N THR A 458 -1.19 -21.27 -24.77
CA THR A 458 -0.14 -22.03 -24.06
C THR A 458 -0.01 -23.45 -24.63
N VAL A 459 -1.10 -24.23 -24.66
CA VAL A 459 -1.09 -25.59 -25.24
C VAL A 459 -0.77 -25.55 -26.74
N GLY A 460 -1.35 -24.60 -27.46
CA GLY A 460 -1.22 -24.44 -28.90
C GLY A 460 0.15 -23.93 -29.38
N GLY A 461 0.91 -23.24 -28.52
CA GLY A 461 2.28 -22.84 -28.79
C GLY A 461 3.27 -24.01 -28.78
N LYS A 462 2.97 -25.07 -28.00
CA LYS A 462 3.71 -26.34 -28.03
C LYS A 462 3.21 -27.25 -29.17
N TYR A 463 1.90 -27.25 -29.44
CA TYR A 463 1.26 -28.11 -30.45
C TYR A 463 0.47 -27.29 -31.48
N LYS A 464 1.19 -26.61 -32.40
CA LYS A 464 0.60 -25.71 -33.43
C LYS A 464 -0.45 -26.42 -34.31
N SER A 465 -0.24 -27.70 -34.60
CA SER A 465 -1.17 -28.61 -35.31
C SER A 465 -2.55 -28.71 -34.66
N VAL A 466 -2.61 -28.75 -33.33
CA VAL A 466 -3.84 -28.84 -32.54
C VAL A 466 -4.57 -27.50 -32.54
N LEU A 467 -3.83 -26.40 -32.47
CA LEU A 467 -4.36 -25.02 -32.49
C LEU A 467 -4.95 -24.65 -33.85
N GLU A 468 -4.32 -25.03 -34.97
CA GLU A 468 -4.81 -24.73 -36.33
C GLU A 468 -6.21 -25.34 -36.58
N LYS A 469 -6.50 -26.54 -36.04
CA LYS A 469 -7.85 -27.15 -36.11
C LYS A 469 -8.93 -26.27 -35.46
N ARG A 470 -8.57 -25.38 -34.53
CA ARG A 470 -9.49 -24.45 -33.84
C ARG A 470 -9.55 -23.06 -34.50
N ARG A 471 -8.76 -22.80 -35.54
CA ARG A 471 -8.62 -21.48 -36.17
C ARG A 471 -9.94 -20.81 -36.57
N ALA A 472 -10.91 -21.57 -37.07
CA ALA A 472 -12.25 -21.05 -37.40
C ALA A 472 -13.03 -20.55 -36.18
N ASN A 473 -12.82 -21.15 -34.99
CA ASN A 473 -13.44 -20.72 -33.74
C ASN A 473 -12.76 -19.46 -33.20
N ILE A 474 -11.41 -19.42 -33.26
CA ILE A 474 -10.61 -18.25 -32.84
C ILE A 474 -10.94 -17.04 -33.72
N LYS A 475 -11.05 -17.23 -35.04
CA LYS A 475 -11.43 -16.17 -36.00
C LYS A 475 -12.85 -15.61 -35.78
N ALA A 476 -13.74 -16.32 -35.11
CA ALA A 476 -15.05 -15.78 -34.73
C ALA A 476 -14.94 -14.73 -33.60
N LEU A 477 -13.94 -14.85 -32.73
CA LEU A 477 -13.75 -13.98 -31.56
C LEU A 477 -13.15 -12.60 -31.90
N LEU A 478 -12.67 -12.41 -33.14
CA LEU A 478 -12.40 -11.08 -33.73
C LEU A 478 -13.64 -10.16 -33.74
N LYS A 479 -14.83 -10.71 -33.53
CA LYS A 479 -16.11 -9.98 -33.39
C LYS A 479 -16.65 -9.95 -31.95
N SER A 480 -15.86 -10.38 -30.95
CA SER A 480 -16.27 -10.30 -29.55
C SER A 480 -16.35 -8.84 -29.10
N SER A 481 -17.30 -8.54 -28.21
CA SER A 481 -17.46 -7.22 -27.59
C SER A 481 -16.59 -7.04 -26.33
N GLN A 482 -15.92 -8.09 -25.85
CA GLN A 482 -14.98 -7.99 -24.72
C GLN A 482 -13.67 -7.34 -25.18
N ALA A 483 -13.22 -6.30 -24.48
CA ALA A 483 -11.92 -5.68 -24.73
C ALA A 483 -10.76 -6.69 -24.62
N GLY A 484 -9.77 -6.60 -25.51
CA GLY A 484 -8.60 -7.49 -25.55
C GLY A 484 -8.84 -8.86 -26.19
N VAL A 485 -10.08 -9.37 -26.24
CA VAL A 485 -10.37 -10.68 -26.88
C VAL A 485 -10.13 -10.67 -28.40
N PRO A 486 -10.59 -9.66 -29.17
CA PRO A 486 -10.25 -9.55 -30.58
C PRO A 486 -8.73 -9.49 -30.81
N ASP A 487 -8.00 -8.77 -29.97
CA ASP A 487 -6.55 -8.56 -30.11
C ASP A 487 -5.76 -9.85 -29.80
N MET A 488 -6.16 -10.59 -28.74
CA MET A 488 -5.61 -11.91 -28.44
C MET A 488 -5.94 -12.94 -29.52
N ALA A 489 -7.18 -12.94 -30.03
CA ALA A 489 -7.57 -13.81 -31.14
C ALA A 489 -6.76 -13.49 -32.42
N GLN A 490 -6.55 -12.20 -32.72
CA GLN A 490 -5.74 -11.75 -33.86
C GLN A 490 -4.27 -12.18 -33.72
N GLY A 491 -3.64 -11.93 -32.57
CA GLY A 491 -2.26 -12.35 -32.31
C GLY A 491 -2.05 -13.87 -32.37
N ILE A 492 -3.07 -14.67 -32.01
CA ILE A 492 -3.03 -16.13 -32.20
C ILE A 492 -3.14 -16.50 -33.69
N LEU A 493 -3.97 -15.82 -34.48
CA LEU A 493 -4.07 -16.05 -35.93
C LEU A 493 -2.78 -15.67 -36.67
N ASP A 494 -2.11 -14.59 -36.26
CA ASP A 494 -0.87 -14.14 -36.88
C ASP A 494 0.32 -15.06 -36.54
N TYR A 495 0.32 -15.68 -35.36
CA TYR A 495 1.21 -16.79 -35.00
C TYR A 495 0.91 -18.06 -35.82
N LEU A 496 -0.35 -18.38 -36.08
CA LEU A 496 -0.72 -19.52 -36.92
C LEU A 496 -0.26 -19.35 -38.37
N ASP A 497 -0.41 -18.15 -38.94
CA ASP A 497 -0.05 -17.84 -40.33
C ASP A 497 1.46 -17.59 -40.58
N ASP A 498 2.33 -17.66 -39.56
CA ASP A 498 3.77 -17.37 -39.65
C ASP A 498 4.09 -15.98 -40.28
N ARG A 499 3.16 -15.02 -40.15
CA ARG A 499 3.16 -13.69 -40.81
C ARG A 499 4.14 -12.68 -40.18
N SER A 500 5.27 -13.14 -39.67
CA SER A 500 6.30 -12.32 -39.01
C SER A 500 7.57 -12.06 -39.84
N LEU A 501 7.79 -12.83 -40.94
CA LEU A 501 9.06 -12.78 -41.71
C LEU A 501 8.89 -12.81 -43.24
N LEU A 502 8.08 -13.72 -43.80
CA LEU A 502 8.17 -14.04 -45.24
C LEU A 502 7.56 -13.00 -46.19
N THR A 503 6.43 -12.38 -45.84
CA THR A 503 5.79 -11.36 -46.70
C THR A 503 6.60 -10.06 -46.74
N LEU A 504 7.23 -9.69 -45.62
CA LEU A 504 7.92 -8.42 -45.45
C LEU A 504 9.14 -8.28 -46.40
N ASP A 505 9.87 -9.36 -46.65
CA ASP A 505 11.01 -9.37 -47.58
C ASP A 505 10.58 -9.24 -49.06
N GLN A 506 9.33 -9.61 -49.38
CA GLN A 506 8.77 -9.45 -50.72
C GLN A 506 8.26 -8.02 -50.95
N ASP A 507 7.49 -7.48 -49.99
CA ASP A 507 7.01 -6.09 -50.03
C ASP A 507 8.18 -5.08 -50.08
N ILE A 508 9.28 -5.35 -49.36
CA ILE A 508 10.50 -4.53 -49.37
C ILE A 508 11.20 -4.52 -50.73
N LYS A 509 11.12 -5.61 -51.51
CA LYS A 509 11.72 -5.66 -52.86
C LYS A 509 10.91 -4.85 -53.86
N GLU A 510 9.59 -5.02 -53.89
CA GLU A 510 8.70 -4.29 -54.80
C GLU A 510 8.73 -2.78 -54.53
N GLN A 511 8.75 -2.35 -53.25
CA GLN A 511 8.89 -0.93 -52.91
C GLN A 511 10.27 -0.35 -53.30
N LYS A 512 11.33 -1.16 -53.31
CA LYS A 512 12.67 -0.67 -53.71
C LYS A 512 12.74 -0.33 -55.20
N GLU A 513 12.16 -1.16 -56.07
CA GLU A 513 12.14 -0.88 -57.50
C GLU A 513 11.36 0.40 -57.85
N GLU A 514 10.32 0.76 -57.10
CA GLU A 514 9.61 2.03 -57.29
C GLU A 514 10.40 3.26 -56.78
N VAL A 515 11.20 3.10 -55.72
CA VAL A 515 12.12 4.17 -55.25
C VAL A 515 13.20 4.45 -56.29
N ASP A 516 13.84 3.41 -56.83
CA ASP A 516 14.89 3.56 -57.86
C ASP A 516 14.33 4.24 -59.14
N LYS A 517 13.04 4.08 -59.44
CA LYS A 517 12.31 4.79 -60.53
C LYS A 517 11.88 6.22 -60.17
N LEU A 518 11.83 6.59 -58.89
CA LEU A 518 11.63 8.00 -58.49
C LEU A 518 12.95 8.76 -58.60
N ASP A 519 14.05 8.18 -58.11
CA ASP A 519 15.37 8.80 -58.04
C ASP A 519 15.85 9.32 -59.41
N GLN A 520 15.76 8.48 -60.44
CA GLN A 520 16.07 8.83 -61.84
C GLN A 520 15.22 9.97 -62.44
N ARG A 521 14.03 10.23 -61.87
CA ARG A 521 13.15 11.34 -62.31
C ARG A 521 13.43 12.63 -61.55
N VAL A 522 13.88 12.53 -60.30
CA VAL A 522 14.30 13.69 -59.50
C VAL A 522 15.57 14.28 -60.08
N THR A 523 16.60 13.48 -60.35
CA THR A 523 17.85 13.96 -60.96
C THR A 523 17.62 14.65 -62.32
N HIS A 524 16.76 14.09 -63.18
CA HIS A 524 16.41 14.69 -64.47
C HIS A 524 15.45 15.91 -64.37
N THR A 525 14.96 16.22 -63.16
CA THR A 525 14.25 17.47 -62.85
C THR A 525 15.21 18.50 -62.26
N GLU A 526 16.19 18.09 -61.46
CA GLU A 526 17.22 18.96 -60.88
C GLU A 526 18.10 19.60 -61.96
N GLU A 527 18.59 18.84 -62.96
CA GLU A 527 19.35 19.38 -64.11
C GLU A 527 18.61 20.55 -64.79
N LYS A 528 17.29 20.44 -64.95
CA LYS A 528 16.46 21.46 -65.61
C LYS A 528 16.13 22.67 -64.73
N VAL A 529 16.32 22.55 -63.42
CA VAL A 529 16.17 23.67 -62.48
C VAL A 529 17.46 24.48 -62.43
N GLU A 530 18.63 23.86 -62.59
CA GLU A 530 19.90 24.57 -62.84
C GLU A 530 19.86 25.36 -64.16
N ASP A 531 19.47 24.73 -65.29
CA ASP A 531 19.29 25.43 -66.58
C ASP A 531 18.39 26.69 -66.46
N LEU A 532 17.30 26.59 -65.68
CA LEU A 532 16.36 27.69 -65.45
C LEU A 532 16.87 28.77 -64.48
N GLN A 533 17.89 28.51 -63.67
CA GLN A 533 18.48 29.54 -62.79
C GLN A 533 19.39 30.50 -63.55
N ASP A 534 20.17 30.00 -64.52
CA ASP A 534 21.05 30.83 -65.34
C ASP A 534 20.25 31.76 -66.27
N ASP A 535 19.21 31.24 -66.96
CA ASP A 535 18.30 32.04 -67.81
C ASP A 535 17.64 33.21 -67.03
N VAL A 536 17.30 32.98 -65.75
CA VAL A 536 16.68 34.00 -64.86
C VAL A 536 17.72 35.01 -64.32
N SER A 537 19.00 34.65 -64.29
CA SER A 537 20.10 35.57 -63.96
C SER A 537 20.29 36.61 -65.08
N ASP A 538 20.41 36.15 -66.33
CA ASP A 538 20.64 37.03 -67.49
C ASP A 538 19.48 38.01 -67.73
N GLN A 539 18.23 37.55 -67.56
CA GLN A 539 17.04 38.43 -67.67
C GLN A 539 17.01 39.53 -66.59
N ARG A 540 17.52 39.27 -65.38
CA ARG A 540 17.61 40.29 -64.32
C ARG A 540 18.60 41.40 -64.67
N GLN A 541 19.67 41.10 -65.41
CA GLN A 541 20.65 42.12 -65.79
C GLN A 541 20.08 43.07 -66.88
N GLN A 542 19.29 42.55 -67.82
CA GLN A 542 18.61 43.37 -68.85
C GLN A 542 17.50 44.28 -68.28
N LEU A 543 16.82 43.85 -67.20
CA LEU A 543 15.80 44.64 -66.52
C LEU A 543 16.35 45.80 -65.66
N GLY A 544 17.67 45.91 -65.50
CA GLY A 544 18.31 47.03 -64.79
C GLY A 544 18.24 48.36 -65.56
N GLU A 545 18.55 48.33 -66.86
CA GLU A 545 18.72 49.55 -67.68
C GLU A 545 17.39 50.22 -68.03
N VAL A 546 16.29 49.46 -68.11
CA VAL A 546 14.95 49.96 -68.47
C VAL A 546 14.33 50.83 -67.36
N LYS A 547 14.93 50.88 -66.17
CA LYS A 547 14.31 51.50 -64.98
C LYS A 547 14.59 52.99 -64.79
N GLU A 548 15.52 53.59 -65.55
CA GLU A 548 15.77 55.05 -65.50
C GLU A 548 14.90 55.84 -66.51
N ASP A 549 14.58 55.28 -67.68
CA ASP A 549 13.80 55.97 -68.73
C ASP A 549 12.31 56.17 -68.39
N VAL A 550 11.72 55.28 -67.58
CA VAL A 550 10.27 55.31 -67.27
C VAL A 550 9.89 56.49 -66.33
N GLN A 551 10.86 57.18 -65.74
CA GLN A 551 10.60 58.33 -64.85
C GLN A 551 10.34 59.66 -65.61
N GLN A 552 10.12 59.63 -66.93
CA GLN A 552 10.01 60.85 -67.75
C GLN A 552 8.75 61.02 -68.63
N GLN A 553 7.73 60.15 -68.52
CA GLN A 553 6.45 60.34 -69.23
C GLN A 553 5.22 60.26 -68.31
N GLY A 554 4.93 61.37 -67.62
CA GLY A 554 3.67 61.60 -66.94
C GLY A 554 2.86 62.74 -67.58
N GLU A 555 2.02 62.44 -68.58
CA GLU A 555 0.85 63.25 -68.92
C GLU A 555 -0.23 62.39 -69.62
N LYS A 556 -1.50 62.59 -69.24
CA LYS A 556 -2.76 62.48 -70.01
C LYS A 556 -2.85 61.33 -71.04
N LEU A 557 -3.86 60.45 -70.94
CA LEU A 557 -5.25 60.89 -71.14
C LEU A 557 -6.29 60.01 -70.42
N THR A 558 -7.44 60.63 -70.14
CA THR A 558 -8.69 60.04 -69.64
C THR A 558 -9.53 59.39 -70.75
N GLU A 559 -10.74 58.95 -70.40
CA GLU A 559 -11.88 58.63 -71.28
C GLU A 559 -11.83 57.29 -72.05
N LEU A 560 -12.30 56.24 -71.37
CA LEU A 560 -13.49 55.43 -71.72
C LEU A 560 -13.55 54.27 -70.70
N GLU A 561 -14.35 54.28 -69.63
CA GLU A 561 -15.84 54.33 -69.62
C GLU A 561 -16.39 53.50 -70.80
N HIS A 562 -16.96 52.30 -70.63
CA HIS A 562 -18.12 52.05 -69.77
C HIS A 562 -18.44 50.54 -69.67
N VAL A 563 -17.78 49.77 -68.78
CA VAL A 563 -18.39 48.61 -68.08
C VAL A 563 -17.85 48.52 -66.64
N VAL A 564 -18.11 49.57 -65.88
CA VAL A 564 -18.49 49.46 -64.46
C VAL A 564 -20.04 49.54 -64.53
N ASP A 565 -20.82 48.58 -64.04
CA ASP A 565 -21.08 48.36 -62.60
C ASP A 565 -21.19 46.88 -62.16
N GLU A 566 -21.12 45.90 -63.07
CA GLU A 566 -21.41 44.48 -62.71
C GLU A 566 -20.22 43.68 -62.15
N THR A 567 -19.04 44.32 -62.04
CA THR A 567 -17.76 43.67 -61.69
C THR A 567 -17.24 44.03 -60.30
N VAL A 568 -17.88 44.96 -59.58
CA VAL A 568 -17.40 45.41 -58.25
C VAL A 568 -17.90 44.47 -57.13
N GLU A 569 -19.21 44.24 -57.03
CA GLU A 569 -19.81 43.32 -56.03
C GLU A 569 -19.46 41.82 -56.22
N LYS A 570 -18.62 41.45 -57.20
CA LYS A 570 -18.19 40.06 -57.44
C LYS A 570 -16.68 39.85 -57.45
N VAL A 571 -15.88 40.91 -57.29
CA VAL A 571 -14.42 40.79 -57.17
C VAL A 571 -13.98 40.77 -55.70
N GLU A 572 -14.74 41.38 -54.78
CA GLU A 572 -14.42 41.32 -53.34
C GLU A 572 -14.74 39.95 -52.69
N GLU A 573 -15.68 39.19 -53.24
CA GLU A 573 -16.07 37.86 -52.71
C GLU A 573 -15.28 36.68 -53.32
N ILE A 574 -14.50 36.90 -54.39
CA ILE A 574 -13.83 35.84 -55.15
C ILE A 574 -12.30 35.89 -55.00
N ASP A 575 -11.83 34.95 -54.18
CA ASP A 575 -10.46 34.40 -54.12
C ASP A 575 -9.33 35.24 -53.49
N HIS A 576 -9.65 36.02 -52.46
CA HIS A 576 -8.76 36.11 -51.28
C HIS A 576 -8.68 34.78 -50.48
N LYS A 577 -8.93 33.61 -51.10
CA LYS A 577 -8.89 32.28 -50.47
C LYS A 577 -7.63 31.49 -50.82
N THR A 578 -6.82 31.97 -51.75
CA THR A 578 -5.58 31.35 -52.20
C THR A 578 -4.43 32.36 -52.18
N LEU A 579 -3.17 31.92 -51.93
CA LEU A 579 -1.94 32.74 -51.90
C LEU A 579 -1.77 33.74 -50.72
N SER A 580 -2.23 33.39 -49.52
CA SER A 580 -1.75 33.96 -48.25
C SER A 580 -0.84 32.95 -47.56
N ALA A 581 0.35 33.37 -47.09
CA ALA A 581 1.26 32.54 -46.31
C ALA A 581 0.85 32.45 -44.82
N ALA A 582 0.13 33.46 -44.34
CA ALA A 582 -0.39 33.49 -42.98
C ALA A 582 -1.54 32.47 -42.76
N PRO A 583 -1.63 31.82 -41.57
CA PRO A 583 -2.74 30.94 -41.19
C PRO A 583 -4.12 31.60 -41.31
N ALA A 584 -5.18 30.78 -41.41
CA ALA A 584 -6.55 31.26 -41.58
C ALA A 584 -6.99 32.27 -40.48
N TRP A 585 -6.65 31.99 -39.22
CA TRP A 585 -6.96 32.83 -38.06
C TRP A 585 -6.34 34.24 -38.10
N SER A 586 -5.33 34.47 -38.94
CA SER A 586 -4.62 35.75 -38.99
C SER A 586 -5.51 36.90 -39.48
N ARG A 587 -6.64 36.60 -40.15
CA ARG A 587 -7.66 37.57 -40.54
C ARG A 587 -8.49 38.04 -39.35
N ASP A 588 -8.90 37.11 -38.50
CA ASP A 588 -9.69 37.41 -37.32
C ASP A 588 -8.85 38.20 -36.30
N VAL A 589 -7.54 37.93 -36.26
CA VAL A 589 -6.55 38.75 -35.54
C VAL A 589 -6.30 40.11 -36.22
N SER A 590 -6.28 40.21 -37.56
CA SER A 590 -6.04 41.51 -38.22
C SER A 590 -7.15 42.51 -37.99
N LEU A 591 -8.41 42.05 -37.97
CA LEU A 591 -9.57 42.87 -37.58
C LEU A 591 -9.38 43.51 -36.19
N LEU A 592 -8.87 42.76 -35.20
CA LEU A 592 -8.62 43.27 -33.84
C LEU A 592 -7.35 44.13 -33.72
N MET A 593 -6.31 43.84 -34.52
CA MET A 593 -5.01 44.47 -34.39
C MET A 593 -4.84 45.73 -35.24
N ASN A 594 -5.71 45.95 -36.23
CA ASN A 594 -5.75 47.17 -37.06
C ASN A 594 -6.52 48.34 -36.40
N GLU A 595 -7.30 48.11 -35.34
CA GLU A 595 -7.94 49.21 -34.58
C GLU A 595 -6.89 50.08 -33.86
N GLU A 596 -7.09 51.39 -33.81
CA GLU A 596 -6.14 52.32 -33.19
C GLU A 596 -6.13 52.18 -31.66
N GLY A 597 -5.00 51.72 -31.10
CA GLY A 597 -4.81 51.60 -29.65
C GLY A 597 -3.34 51.43 -29.25
N ASP A 598 -3.05 51.56 -27.94
CA ASP A 598 -1.68 51.54 -27.40
C ASP A 598 -0.91 50.21 -27.65
N TYR A 599 -1.64 49.13 -27.94
CA TYR A 599 -1.11 47.79 -28.21
C TYR A 599 -1.66 47.22 -29.53
N ASP A 600 -1.54 48.01 -30.60
CA ASP A 600 -1.91 47.63 -31.96
C ASP A 600 -0.80 46.86 -32.71
N TRP A 601 -1.04 46.60 -34.01
CA TRP A 601 -0.13 45.88 -34.89
C TRP A 601 1.28 46.48 -35.00
N ARG A 602 1.45 47.80 -34.78
CA ARG A 602 2.76 48.47 -34.82
C ARG A 602 3.60 48.04 -33.63
N PHE A 603 2.97 47.88 -32.47
CA PHE A 603 3.63 47.38 -31.26
C PHE A 603 3.96 45.88 -31.37
N LEU A 604 3.10 45.11 -32.04
CA LEU A 604 3.38 43.71 -32.38
C LEU A 604 4.56 43.59 -33.36
N ALA A 605 4.62 44.40 -34.42
CA ALA A 605 5.72 44.43 -35.37
C ALA A 605 7.08 44.68 -34.71
N VAL A 606 7.16 45.66 -33.80
CA VAL A 606 8.38 45.94 -33.00
C VAL A 606 8.76 44.74 -32.13
N ARG A 607 7.78 44.05 -31.52
CA ARG A 607 8.03 42.83 -30.72
C ARG A 607 8.46 41.61 -31.56
N LEU A 608 8.05 41.54 -32.83
CA LEU A 608 8.54 40.55 -33.80
C LEU A 608 9.91 40.93 -34.40
N GLY A 609 10.45 42.10 -34.07
CA GLY A 609 11.81 42.53 -34.42
C GLY A 609 11.92 43.43 -35.66
N TYR A 610 10.80 43.88 -36.23
CA TYR A 610 10.79 44.70 -37.44
C TYR A 610 11.12 46.19 -37.18
N GLY A 611 11.64 46.84 -38.21
CA GLY A 611 12.18 48.20 -38.15
C GLY A 611 11.15 49.31 -38.43
N PRO A 612 11.50 50.57 -38.12
CA PRO A 612 10.63 51.73 -38.34
C PRO A 612 10.34 52.07 -39.81
N GLU A 613 11.05 51.45 -40.77
CA GLU A 613 10.80 51.59 -42.21
C GLU A 613 9.78 50.54 -42.69
N ASP A 614 9.95 49.26 -42.27
CA ASP A 614 9.03 48.15 -42.59
C ASP A 614 7.60 48.45 -42.10
N ILE A 615 7.50 48.94 -40.86
CA ILE A 615 6.26 49.40 -40.25
C ILE A 615 5.66 50.58 -41.04
N ARG A 616 6.49 51.47 -41.60
CA ARG A 616 6.00 52.57 -42.46
C ARG A 616 5.57 52.09 -43.85
N ALA A 617 6.16 51.02 -44.38
CA ALA A 617 5.68 50.39 -45.61
C ALA A 617 4.30 49.75 -45.39
N TRP A 618 4.15 48.88 -44.38
CA TRP A 618 2.87 48.20 -44.14
C TRP A 618 1.74 49.15 -43.71
N ALA A 619 2.05 50.28 -43.07
CA ALA A 619 1.07 51.32 -42.75
C ALA A 619 0.40 51.97 -44.00
N THR A 620 0.86 51.67 -45.21
CA THR A 620 0.23 52.09 -46.48
C THR A 620 -0.64 51.02 -47.14
N ASN A 621 -0.67 49.80 -46.60
CA ASN A 621 -1.56 48.72 -47.07
C ASN A 621 -2.97 48.84 -46.47
N ALA A 622 -3.95 48.28 -47.17
CA ALA A 622 -5.35 48.23 -46.70
C ALA A 622 -5.56 47.37 -45.44
N ASP A 623 -4.73 46.34 -45.25
CA ASP A 623 -4.62 45.58 -43.99
C ASP A 623 -3.13 45.49 -43.58
N PRO A 624 -2.66 46.41 -42.72
CA PRO A 624 -1.27 46.40 -42.25
C PRO A 624 -0.89 45.14 -41.45
N THR A 625 -1.80 44.62 -40.62
CA THR A 625 -1.54 43.40 -39.84
C THR A 625 -1.38 42.18 -40.74
N MET A 626 -2.25 41.98 -41.75
CA MET A 626 -2.11 40.87 -42.70
C MET A 626 -0.88 41.02 -43.58
N ALA A 627 -0.43 42.23 -43.90
CA ALA A 627 0.83 42.44 -44.61
C ALA A 627 2.03 41.95 -43.76
N MET A 628 2.13 42.44 -42.52
CA MET A 628 3.16 42.01 -41.55
C MET A 628 3.11 40.50 -41.30
N LEU A 629 1.93 39.92 -41.04
CA LEU A 629 1.80 38.48 -40.78
C LEU A 629 2.16 37.64 -42.02
N ASN A 630 1.77 38.05 -43.23
CA ASN A 630 2.21 37.34 -44.44
C ASN A 630 3.73 37.36 -44.60
N GLU A 631 4.40 38.47 -44.30
CA GLU A 631 5.86 38.54 -44.37
C GLU A 631 6.52 37.67 -43.28
N TRP A 632 5.97 37.67 -42.07
CA TRP A 632 6.40 36.81 -40.97
C TRP A 632 6.31 35.31 -41.33
N TYR A 633 5.20 34.86 -41.90
CA TYR A 633 5.00 33.45 -42.29
C TYR A 633 5.69 33.06 -43.61
N ASN A 634 6.08 34.01 -44.46
CA ASN A 634 6.98 33.74 -45.59
C ASN A 634 8.44 33.55 -45.13
N THR A 635 8.84 34.18 -44.02
CA THR A 635 10.22 34.17 -43.51
C THR A 635 10.48 33.13 -42.41
N HIS A 636 9.44 32.70 -41.68
CA HIS A 636 9.56 31.80 -40.53
C HIS A 636 8.71 30.52 -40.67
N ARG A 637 9.18 29.40 -40.13
CA ARG A 637 8.45 28.12 -40.16
C ARG A 637 7.19 28.20 -39.30
N SER A 638 6.04 27.82 -39.88
CA SER A 638 4.71 28.18 -39.40
C SER A 638 4.39 27.84 -37.93
N SER A 639 4.92 26.72 -37.41
CA SER A 639 4.74 26.32 -36.01
C SER A 639 5.43 27.28 -35.02
N GLU A 640 6.70 27.59 -35.26
CA GLU A 640 7.51 28.49 -34.42
C GLU A 640 7.05 29.94 -34.60
N ALA A 641 6.71 30.31 -35.84
CA ALA A 641 6.13 31.60 -36.20
C ALA A 641 4.81 31.88 -35.46
N THR A 642 3.93 30.88 -35.34
CA THR A 642 2.65 30.98 -34.59
C THR A 642 2.89 31.20 -33.10
N TYR A 643 3.81 30.43 -32.50
CA TYR A 643 4.12 30.57 -31.07
C TYR A 643 4.73 31.95 -30.73
N ALA A 644 5.59 32.47 -31.60
CA ALA A 644 6.15 33.81 -31.44
C ALA A 644 5.06 34.90 -31.45
N VAL A 645 4.13 34.88 -32.41
CA VAL A 645 3.00 35.83 -32.47
C VAL A 645 2.09 35.70 -31.24
N LEU A 646 1.71 34.48 -30.86
CA LEU A 646 0.89 34.21 -29.67
C LEU A 646 1.55 34.80 -28.40
N LYS A 647 2.84 34.52 -28.19
CA LYS A 647 3.58 35.01 -27.03
C LYS A 647 3.73 36.53 -27.03
N SER A 648 4.00 37.15 -28.17
CA SER A 648 4.08 38.61 -28.29
C SER A 648 2.76 39.28 -27.93
N LEU A 649 1.62 38.72 -28.37
CA LEU A 649 0.27 39.21 -28.02
C LEU A 649 -0.07 39.00 -26.53
N GLN A 650 0.31 37.86 -25.94
CA GLN A 650 0.18 37.62 -24.49
C GLN A 650 0.97 38.65 -23.68
N GLU A 651 2.22 38.94 -24.06
CA GLU A 651 3.05 39.97 -23.41
C GLU A 651 2.64 41.41 -23.75
N MET A 652 1.68 41.61 -24.64
CA MET A 652 0.98 42.89 -24.91
C MET A 652 -0.36 42.99 -24.15
N GLY A 653 -0.80 41.92 -23.48
CA GLY A 653 -2.11 41.88 -22.83
C GLY A 653 -3.30 41.80 -23.79
N ARG A 654 -3.09 41.49 -25.08
CA ARG A 654 -4.14 41.33 -26.09
C ARG A 654 -4.81 39.95 -25.98
N THR A 655 -5.54 39.76 -24.87
CA THR A 655 -6.23 38.49 -24.57
C THR A 655 -7.21 38.10 -25.68
N ASP A 656 -7.88 39.10 -26.25
CA ASP A 656 -8.80 39.02 -27.39
C ASP A 656 -8.17 38.36 -28.62
N ALA A 657 -6.98 38.82 -29.04
CA ALA A 657 -6.27 38.23 -30.17
C ALA A 657 -5.66 36.87 -29.83
N THR A 658 -5.27 36.62 -28.58
CA THR A 658 -4.68 35.33 -28.17
C THR A 658 -5.69 34.19 -28.08
N GLU A 659 -6.94 34.47 -27.68
CA GLU A 659 -8.01 33.47 -27.56
C GLU A 659 -8.36 32.88 -28.94
N ILE A 660 -8.38 33.72 -29.98
CA ILE A 660 -8.55 33.30 -31.38
C ILE A 660 -7.44 32.33 -31.81
N ILE A 661 -6.17 32.67 -31.55
CA ILE A 661 -5.03 31.82 -31.93
C ILE A 661 -5.07 30.49 -31.18
N GLN A 662 -5.35 30.51 -29.87
CA GLN A 662 -5.46 29.31 -29.05
C GLN A 662 -6.60 28.39 -29.55
N THR A 663 -7.78 28.94 -29.78
CA THR A 663 -8.93 28.20 -30.32
C THR A 663 -8.60 27.56 -31.67
N ALA A 664 -7.99 28.33 -32.60
CA ALA A 664 -7.60 27.82 -33.91
C ALA A 664 -6.52 26.71 -33.84
N MET A 665 -5.62 26.77 -32.85
CA MET A 665 -4.63 25.70 -32.60
C MET A 665 -5.29 24.41 -32.06
N GLU A 666 -6.30 24.53 -31.20
CA GLU A 666 -7.08 23.39 -30.69
C GLU A 666 -7.95 22.75 -31.78
N GLU A 667 -8.63 23.56 -32.60
CA GLU A 667 -9.47 23.08 -33.70
C GLU A 667 -8.67 22.38 -34.80
N ALA A 668 -7.49 22.91 -35.15
CA ALA A 668 -6.57 22.30 -36.12
C ALA A 668 -6.04 20.92 -35.70
N GLY A 669 -6.28 20.49 -34.46
CA GLY A 669 -5.90 19.17 -33.95
C GLY A 669 -4.38 18.96 -33.82
N ASN A 670 -3.62 20.05 -33.69
CA ASN A 670 -2.18 20.06 -33.91
C ASN A 670 -1.35 19.86 -32.62
N TYR A 671 -1.46 18.64 -32.07
CA TYR A 671 -0.53 18.02 -31.10
C TYR A 671 -0.41 18.59 -29.67
N GLN A 672 0.13 17.73 -28.79
CA GLN A 672 0.83 18.10 -27.57
C GLN A 672 2.07 18.94 -27.91
N TRP A 673 2.11 20.20 -27.49
CA TRP A 673 3.36 20.98 -27.45
C TRP A 673 4.10 20.79 -26.12
N ASP A 674 3.33 20.46 -25.08
CA ASP A 674 3.67 20.33 -23.66
C ASP A 674 5.01 19.59 -23.39
N ILE A 675 5.26 18.51 -24.15
CA ILE A 675 6.41 17.63 -23.96
C ILE A 675 7.35 17.50 -25.17
N GLN A 676 6.96 17.91 -26.39
CA GLN A 676 7.69 17.52 -27.61
C GLN A 676 9.14 18.04 -27.63
N GLY A 677 9.36 19.26 -27.14
CA GLY A 677 10.71 19.82 -26.97
C GLY A 677 11.56 19.05 -25.96
N GLN A 678 10.96 18.57 -24.88
CA GLN A 678 11.65 17.77 -23.85
C GLN A 678 12.09 16.41 -24.41
N VAL A 679 11.20 15.74 -25.14
CA VAL A 679 11.49 14.44 -25.77
C VAL A 679 12.54 14.58 -26.88
N LYS A 680 12.50 15.68 -27.66
CA LYS A 680 13.57 16.00 -28.63
C LYS A 680 14.92 16.23 -27.96
N LEU A 681 14.97 16.94 -26.83
CA LEU A 681 16.21 17.14 -26.05
C LEU A 681 16.76 15.81 -25.51
N ILE A 682 15.90 14.89 -25.05
CA ILE A 682 16.33 13.53 -24.63
C ILE A 682 16.99 12.78 -25.80
N LYS A 683 16.36 12.80 -26.98
CA LYS A 683 16.95 12.20 -28.20
C LYS A 683 18.31 12.79 -28.54
N GLU A 684 18.44 14.11 -28.49
CA GLU A 684 19.70 14.81 -28.78
C GLU A 684 20.79 14.48 -27.75
N HIS A 685 20.45 14.33 -26.47
CA HIS A 685 21.41 13.90 -25.43
C HIS A 685 21.86 12.44 -25.62
N LEU A 686 20.96 11.53 -25.99
CA LEU A 686 21.32 10.14 -26.31
C LEU A 686 22.27 10.08 -27.52
N GLN A 687 22.01 10.87 -28.56
CA GLN A 687 22.90 10.99 -29.73
C GLN A 687 24.26 11.60 -29.38
N MET A 688 24.31 12.65 -28.53
CA MET A 688 25.58 13.19 -28.02
C MET A 688 26.34 12.21 -27.13
N ALA A 689 25.65 11.31 -26.42
CA ALA A 689 26.24 10.23 -25.64
C ALA A 689 26.67 9.00 -26.50
N GLY A 690 26.53 9.08 -27.83
CA GLY A 690 26.98 8.04 -28.77
C GLY A 690 25.96 6.93 -29.06
N TYR A 691 24.70 7.09 -28.66
CA TYR A 691 23.64 6.15 -29.00
C TYR A 691 22.91 6.61 -30.28
N GLU A 692 22.78 5.71 -31.25
CA GLU A 692 21.78 5.91 -32.32
C GLU A 692 20.39 5.90 -31.69
N SER A 693 19.55 6.88 -32.05
CA SER A 693 18.20 7.03 -31.49
C SER A 693 17.25 7.61 -32.52
N TRP A 694 16.08 7.00 -32.65
CA TRP A 694 15.00 7.34 -33.57
C TRP A 694 13.79 7.86 -32.78
N MET A 695 12.91 8.61 -33.44
CA MET A 695 11.67 9.14 -32.85
C MET A 695 10.73 9.54 -33.98
N ASP A 696 9.43 9.32 -33.82
CA ASP A 696 8.44 9.93 -34.70
C ASP A 696 8.37 11.44 -34.41
N ILE A 697 8.96 12.23 -35.31
CA ILE A 697 8.88 13.70 -35.30
C ILE A 697 8.38 14.14 -36.66
N GLY A 698 7.10 14.52 -36.76
CA GLY A 698 6.58 15.67 -37.52
C GLY A 698 6.87 15.84 -39.02
N GLN A 699 7.66 14.97 -39.66
CA GLN A 699 8.30 15.25 -40.95
C GLN A 699 7.89 14.25 -42.05
N MET A 700 6.74 13.58 -41.90
CA MET A 700 6.31 12.50 -42.79
C MET A 700 4.83 12.63 -43.18
N GLY A 701 4.56 12.36 -44.46
CA GLY A 701 3.22 12.37 -45.05
C GLY A 701 2.26 11.38 -44.36
N GLY A 702 0.97 11.74 -44.33
CA GLY A 702 -0.03 10.97 -43.60
C GLY A 702 -0.50 9.71 -44.32
N GLY A 703 -0.67 8.62 -43.56
CA GLY A 703 -1.23 7.36 -44.04
C GLY A 703 -0.16 6.31 -44.35
N ASP A 704 -0.32 5.14 -43.73
CA ASP A 704 0.28 3.84 -44.02
C ASP A 704 1.82 3.72 -43.99
N GLN A 705 2.57 4.60 -44.67
CA GLN A 705 4.04 4.65 -44.60
C GLN A 705 4.57 4.92 -43.18
N LEU A 706 3.78 5.57 -42.32
CA LEU A 706 4.19 5.87 -40.94
C LEU A 706 4.33 4.60 -40.10
N TYR A 707 3.34 3.69 -40.15
CA TYR A 707 3.38 2.45 -39.39
C TYR A 707 4.50 1.51 -39.85
N ALA A 708 4.79 1.46 -41.15
CA ALA A 708 5.92 0.68 -41.68
C ALA A 708 7.28 1.20 -41.18
N LYS A 709 7.42 2.52 -41.02
CA LYS A 709 8.64 3.13 -40.45
C LYS A 709 8.74 2.93 -38.93
N ILE A 710 7.61 3.00 -38.21
CA ILE A 710 7.55 2.67 -36.79
C ILE A 710 7.94 1.21 -36.56
N ASP A 711 7.31 0.23 -37.23
CA ASP A 711 7.64 -1.20 -37.09
C ASP A 711 9.12 -1.49 -37.42
N LYS A 712 9.66 -0.89 -38.49
CA LYS A 712 11.09 -0.97 -38.82
C LYS A 712 11.98 -0.40 -37.70
N GLY A 713 11.58 0.73 -37.11
CA GLY A 713 12.23 1.32 -35.93
C GLY A 713 12.18 0.37 -34.73
N MET A 714 11.00 -0.12 -34.36
CA MET A 714 10.75 -1.04 -33.24
C MET A 714 11.57 -2.34 -33.36
N ARG A 715 11.73 -2.87 -34.58
CA ARG A 715 12.55 -4.06 -34.84
C ARG A 715 14.05 -3.77 -34.73
N GLY A 716 14.51 -2.62 -35.21
CA GLY A 716 15.91 -2.19 -35.09
C GLY A 716 16.34 -1.77 -33.68
N ALA A 717 15.41 -1.18 -32.91
CA ALA A 717 15.61 -0.73 -31.54
C ALA A 717 16.14 -1.83 -30.62
N LYS A 718 17.01 -1.47 -29.68
CA LYS A 718 17.50 -2.40 -28.63
C LYS A 718 16.76 -2.21 -27.30
N VAL A 719 16.20 -1.03 -27.08
CA VAL A 719 15.43 -0.59 -25.91
C VAL A 719 14.39 0.41 -26.43
N VAL A 720 13.19 0.45 -25.85
CA VAL A 720 12.13 1.40 -26.22
C VAL A 720 11.87 2.35 -25.05
N LEU A 721 11.88 3.66 -25.29
CA LEU A 721 11.61 4.66 -24.24
C LEU A 721 10.17 5.19 -24.38
N ALA A 722 9.31 4.82 -23.44
CA ALA A 722 7.90 5.16 -23.42
C ALA A 722 7.67 6.49 -22.67
N MET A 723 7.22 7.53 -23.36
CA MET A 723 7.09 8.89 -22.80
C MET A 723 5.70 9.07 -22.16
N VAL A 724 5.54 8.51 -20.97
CA VAL A 724 4.24 8.37 -20.30
C VAL A 724 3.71 9.72 -19.82
N THR A 725 2.51 10.03 -20.31
CA THR A 725 1.62 11.13 -19.92
C THR A 725 0.18 10.59 -19.95
N PRO A 726 -0.83 11.27 -19.39
CA PRO A 726 -2.22 10.82 -19.50
C PRO A 726 -2.66 10.64 -20.96
N LYS A 727 -2.28 11.59 -21.83
CA LYS A 727 -2.54 11.57 -23.27
C LYS A 727 -1.81 10.41 -23.99
N TYR A 728 -0.64 9.97 -23.50
CA TYR A 728 0.09 8.80 -24.02
C TYR A 728 -0.61 7.49 -23.64
N ALA A 729 -1.06 7.36 -22.38
CA ALA A 729 -1.78 6.19 -21.89
C ALA A 729 -3.12 5.98 -22.62
N GLU A 730 -3.84 7.06 -22.90
CA GLU A 730 -5.10 7.05 -23.67
C GLU A 730 -4.89 6.88 -25.19
N SER A 731 -3.67 7.06 -25.71
CA SER A 731 -3.42 7.01 -27.15
C SER A 731 -3.44 5.57 -27.69
N THR A 732 -4.37 5.29 -28.61
CA THR A 732 -4.43 4.00 -29.31
C THR A 732 -3.12 3.63 -29.99
N ASN A 733 -2.39 4.61 -30.53
CA ASN A 733 -1.17 4.37 -31.30
C ASN A 733 0.00 3.98 -30.40
N CYS A 734 0.21 4.70 -29.29
CA CYS A 734 1.24 4.31 -28.32
C CYS A 734 0.89 3.00 -27.60
N ASN A 735 -0.41 2.69 -27.41
CA ASN A 735 -0.81 1.35 -26.96
C ASN A 735 -0.38 0.27 -27.99
N HIS A 736 -0.50 0.49 -29.30
CA HIS A 736 0.01 -0.44 -30.31
C HIS A 736 1.55 -0.55 -30.30
N GLU A 737 2.26 0.57 -30.16
CA GLU A 737 3.73 0.59 -30.05
C GLU A 737 4.22 -0.23 -28.86
N ILE A 738 3.68 0.01 -27.65
CA ILE A 738 4.12 -0.68 -26.43
C ILE A 738 3.72 -2.17 -26.44
N ASN A 739 2.56 -2.52 -27.00
CA ASN A 739 2.23 -3.94 -27.23
C ASN A 739 3.17 -4.60 -28.26
N LEU A 740 3.62 -3.87 -29.30
CA LEU A 740 4.59 -4.38 -30.28
C LEU A 740 6.00 -4.53 -29.69
N ALA A 741 6.45 -3.61 -28.82
CA ALA A 741 7.70 -3.77 -28.06
C ALA A 741 7.69 -5.05 -27.22
N ASN A 742 6.61 -5.25 -26.46
CA ASN A 742 6.41 -6.42 -25.61
C ASN A 742 6.34 -7.71 -26.44
N LEU A 743 5.59 -7.72 -27.56
CA LEU A 743 5.50 -8.86 -28.48
C LEU A 743 6.85 -9.21 -29.14
N LEU A 744 7.70 -8.22 -29.39
CA LEU A 744 9.07 -8.38 -29.88
C LEU A 744 10.10 -8.64 -28.75
N ASN A 745 9.64 -8.79 -27.50
CA ASN A 745 10.44 -8.98 -26.29
C ASN A 745 11.58 -7.94 -26.15
N LYS A 746 11.27 -6.68 -26.49
CA LYS A 746 12.18 -5.53 -26.34
C LYS A 746 12.07 -4.99 -24.91
N PRO A 747 13.18 -4.66 -24.23
CA PRO A 747 13.14 -3.89 -22.98
C PRO A 747 12.41 -2.56 -23.21
N ILE A 748 11.39 -2.29 -22.40
CA ILE A 748 10.68 -1.01 -22.37
C ILE A 748 11.18 -0.26 -21.14
N ILE A 749 11.36 1.05 -21.25
CA ILE A 749 11.64 1.92 -20.11
C ILE A 749 10.55 3.01 -20.07
N PRO A 750 9.60 2.94 -19.12
CA PRO A 750 8.64 4.02 -18.93
C PRO A 750 9.30 5.23 -18.27
N LEU A 751 9.22 6.37 -18.95
CA LEU A 751 9.63 7.67 -18.46
C LEU A 751 8.36 8.51 -18.22
N LEU A 752 8.04 8.73 -16.94
CA LEU A 752 6.86 9.50 -16.55
C LEU A 752 7.13 11.00 -16.72
N VAL A 753 6.62 11.58 -17.81
CA VAL A 753 6.83 13.00 -18.15
C VAL A 753 5.76 13.91 -17.53
N GLU A 754 4.53 13.40 -17.37
CA GLU A 754 3.44 14.08 -16.66
C GLU A 754 2.85 13.15 -15.60
N ASN A 755 2.32 13.72 -14.50
CA ASN A 755 1.72 12.96 -13.41
C ASN A 755 0.51 12.14 -13.90
N THR A 756 0.74 10.84 -14.10
CA THR A 756 -0.21 9.87 -14.65
C THR A 756 -0.48 8.80 -13.60
N PRO A 757 -1.74 8.35 -13.39
CA PRO A 757 -2.02 7.22 -12.51
C PRO A 757 -1.17 6.00 -12.90
N TRP A 758 -0.52 5.35 -11.93
CA TRP A 758 0.36 4.20 -12.17
C TRP A 758 -0.22 2.92 -11.54
N PRO A 759 -0.24 1.77 -12.25
CA PRO A 759 0.12 1.60 -13.67
C PRO A 759 -0.87 2.33 -14.60
N PRO A 760 -0.44 2.80 -15.80
CA PRO A 760 -1.28 3.62 -16.67
C PRO A 760 -2.58 2.91 -17.09
N PRO A 761 -3.74 3.57 -17.10
CA PRO A 761 -5.00 2.94 -17.46
C PRO A 761 -5.03 2.49 -18.93
N GLY A 762 -5.78 1.42 -19.23
CA GLY A 762 -5.87 0.83 -20.57
C GLY A 762 -4.97 -0.39 -20.76
N SER A 763 -4.62 -0.74 -22.01
CA SER A 763 -3.86 -1.98 -22.28
C SER A 763 -2.42 -1.95 -21.77
N MET A 764 -1.82 -0.76 -21.72
CA MET A 764 -0.54 -0.51 -21.06
C MET A 764 -0.52 -0.93 -19.58
N SER A 765 -1.68 -0.94 -18.90
CA SER A 765 -1.78 -1.27 -17.47
C SER A 765 -1.23 -2.66 -17.16
N MET A 766 -1.48 -3.65 -18.03
CA MET A 766 -1.01 -5.04 -17.83
C MET A 766 0.47 -5.25 -18.15
N ILE A 767 1.09 -4.34 -18.90
CA ILE A 767 2.52 -4.38 -19.23
C ILE A 767 3.27 -3.72 -18.08
N PHE A 768 2.90 -2.49 -17.73
CA PHE A 768 3.56 -1.71 -16.70
C PHE A 768 3.22 -2.11 -15.26
N SER A 769 2.20 -2.93 -15.02
CA SER A 769 1.99 -3.58 -13.72
C SER A 769 2.96 -4.72 -13.44
N GLN A 770 3.47 -5.40 -14.47
CA GLN A 770 4.49 -6.46 -14.32
C GLN A 770 5.88 -5.87 -14.00
N GLU A 771 6.10 -4.60 -14.34
CA GLU A 771 7.33 -3.85 -14.03
C GLU A 771 7.20 -2.97 -12.76
N ALA A 772 6.08 -3.06 -12.03
CA ALA A 772 5.74 -2.14 -10.93
C ALA A 772 6.44 -2.40 -9.58
N GLU A 773 7.70 -2.86 -9.59
CA GLU A 773 8.62 -2.69 -8.47
C GLU A 773 9.97 -2.14 -8.98
N PRO A 774 10.46 -1.01 -8.46
CA PRO A 774 11.66 -0.37 -8.97
C PRO A 774 12.90 -1.21 -8.64
N VAL A 775 13.51 -1.82 -9.67
CA VAL A 775 14.80 -2.49 -9.56
C VAL A 775 15.92 -1.44 -9.47
N VAL A 776 15.96 -0.73 -8.34
CA VAL A 776 17.16 -0.03 -7.89
C VAL A 776 18.23 -1.09 -7.71
N ASN A 777 19.28 -1.06 -8.53
CA ASN A 777 20.49 -1.81 -8.23
C ASN A 777 21.23 -1.05 -7.11
N PRO A 778 21.27 -1.57 -5.87
CA PRO A 778 22.00 -0.90 -4.81
C PRO A 778 23.49 -1.00 -5.06
N GLU A 779 24.24 -0.02 -4.59
CA GLU A 779 25.66 -0.18 -4.32
C GLU A 779 25.90 -0.73 -2.91
N VAL A 780 25.01 -0.42 -1.96
CA VAL A 780 25.16 -0.76 -0.54
C VAL A 780 23.98 -1.64 -0.10
N PHE A 781 24.26 -2.88 0.29
CA PHE A 781 23.27 -3.76 0.92
C PHE A 781 23.41 -3.66 2.45
N LEU A 782 22.33 -3.30 3.16
CA LEU A 782 22.31 -3.31 4.62
C LEU A 782 21.77 -4.66 5.10
N SER A 783 22.67 -5.56 5.51
CA SER A 783 22.32 -6.81 6.16
C SER A 783 22.14 -6.56 7.65
N TYR A 784 20.94 -6.81 8.17
CA TYR A 784 20.58 -6.50 9.56
C TYR A 784 19.49 -7.43 10.07
N GLN A 785 19.37 -7.55 11.39
CA GLN A 785 18.27 -8.29 12.03
C GLN A 785 17.11 -7.33 12.31
N TRP A 786 15.89 -7.73 11.92
CA TRP A 786 14.67 -6.89 11.97
C TRP A 786 14.43 -6.15 13.30
N GLY A 787 14.84 -6.70 14.44
CA GLY A 787 14.75 -6.01 15.74
C GLY A 787 15.55 -4.70 15.88
N HIS A 788 16.43 -4.38 14.93
CA HIS A 788 17.13 -3.08 14.82
C HIS A 788 16.68 -2.26 13.60
N GLN A 789 15.50 -2.56 13.03
CA GLN A 789 14.98 -1.84 11.86
C GLN A 789 14.89 -0.32 12.05
N PRO A 790 14.51 0.26 13.22
CA PRO A 790 14.48 1.72 13.39
C PRO A 790 15.86 2.37 13.18
N GLN A 791 16.89 1.83 13.83
CA GLN A 791 18.27 2.32 13.73
C GLN A 791 18.81 2.13 12.30
N VAL A 792 18.51 1.01 11.64
CA VAL A 792 18.98 0.75 10.27
C VAL A 792 18.19 1.54 9.22
N LYS A 793 16.92 1.91 9.48
CA LYS A 793 16.17 2.88 8.65
C LYS A 793 16.75 4.30 8.78
N ALA A 794 17.24 4.69 9.96
CA ALA A 794 18.00 5.93 10.12
C ALA A 794 19.34 5.88 9.37
N LEU A 795 20.08 4.76 9.44
CA LEU A 795 21.33 4.53 8.69
C LEU A 795 21.10 4.60 7.17
N TYR A 796 20.08 3.90 6.67
CA TYR A 796 19.66 3.92 5.27
C TYR A 796 19.39 5.35 4.79
N SER A 797 18.66 6.14 5.59
CA SER A 797 18.35 7.53 5.29
C SER A 797 19.60 8.40 5.23
N GLN A 798 20.57 8.18 6.13
CA GLN A 798 21.83 8.94 6.23
C GLN A 798 22.89 8.53 5.19
N LEU A 799 22.85 7.31 4.67
CA LEU A 799 23.65 6.91 3.51
C LEU A 799 23.01 7.41 2.20
N THR A 800 21.70 7.27 2.06
CA THR A 800 20.96 7.72 0.86
C THR A 800 21.01 9.25 0.70
N SER A 801 20.92 10.02 1.79
CA SER A 801 21.07 11.49 1.78
C SER A 801 22.47 11.97 1.38
N ARG A 802 23.46 11.06 1.37
CA ARG A 802 24.83 11.30 0.90
C ARG A 802 25.09 10.74 -0.50
N GLY A 803 24.06 10.24 -1.20
CA GLY A 803 24.13 9.81 -2.60
C GLY A 803 24.29 8.30 -2.83
N PHE A 804 24.45 7.48 -1.78
CA PHE A 804 24.60 6.02 -1.97
C PHE A 804 23.25 5.36 -2.28
N THR A 805 23.17 4.54 -3.34
CA THR A 805 21.99 3.70 -3.55
C THR A 805 22.02 2.52 -2.57
N CYS A 806 21.17 2.59 -1.55
CA CYS A 806 21.08 1.57 -0.51
C CYS A 806 19.93 0.59 -0.79
N TRP A 807 20.07 -0.64 -0.33
CA TRP A 807 18.97 -1.61 -0.19
C TRP A 807 18.92 -2.12 1.24
N MET A 808 17.73 -2.18 1.81
CA MET A 808 17.42 -2.92 3.02
C MET A 808 15.99 -3.46 2.87
N ASP A 809 15.63 -4.43 3.70
CA ASP A 809 14.24 -4.86 3.84
C ASP A 809 13.41 -3.77 4.57
N ILE A 810 12.33 -3.27 3.96
CA ILE A 810 11.57 -2.09 4.43
C ILE A 810 10.08 -2.37 4.68
N GLN A 811 9.43 -3.31 3.98
CA GLN A 811 7.96 -3.47 3.97
C GLN A 811 7.48 -4.94 4.04
N GLN A 812 6.44 -5.16 4.86
CA GLN A 812 5.79 -6.45 5.08
C GLN A 812 4.74 -6.74 3.98
N MET A 813 5.18 -7.03 2.75
CA MET A 813 4.29 -7.26 1.59
C MET A 813 4.65 -8.57 0.83
N GLY A 814 4.15 -9.69 1.33
CA GLY A 814 3.88 -10.92 0.55
C GLY A 814 5.03 -11.88 0.23
N GLY A 815 4.99 -13.08 0.83
CA GLY A 815 5.56 -14.32 0.26
C GLY A 815 7.08 -14.53 0.41
N GLY A 816 7.47 -15.70 0.97
CA GLY A 816 8.86 -16.05 1.24
C GLY A 816 9.76 -16.06 0.00
N ASP A 817 9.34 -16.73 -1.08
CA ASP A 817 10.19 -16.94 -2.26
C ASP A 817 10.48 -15.65 -3.02
N ALA A 818 9.50 -14.75 -3.11
CA ALA A 818 9.67 -13.43 -3.69
C ALA A 818 10.68 -12.59 -2.88
N LEU A 819 10.64 -12.67 -1.55
CA LEU A 819 11.59 -11.98 -0.68
C LEU A 819 13.01 -12.56 -0.80
N TYR A 820 13.17 -13.89 -0.82
CA TYR A 820 14.48 -14.52 -1.02
C TYR A 820 15.09 -14.20 -2.39
N GLY A 821 14.28 -14.19 -3.46
CA GLY A 821 14.72 -13.75 -4.79
C GLY A 821 15.15 -12.29 -4.84
N LYS A 822 14.46 -11.40 -4.09
CA LYS A 822 14.85 -9.98 -3.94
C LYS A 822 16.15 -9.82 -3.14
N ILE A 823 16.34 -10.59 -2.06
CA ILE A 823 17.56 -10.57 -1.23
C ILE A 823 18.78 -11.05 -2.03
N ASP A 824 18.68 -12.19 -2.70
CA ASP A 824 19.77 -12.73 -3.53
C ASP A 824 20.17 -11.76 -4.65
N LYS A 825 19.18 -11.20 -5.36
CA LYS A 825 19.39 -10.16 -6.37
C LYS A 825 20.02 -8.90 -5.78
N GLY A 826 19.58 -8.47 -4.60
CA GLY A 826 20.13 -7.32 -3.86
C GLY A 826 21.62 -7.50 -3.54
N ILE A 827 22.00 -8.65 -2.96
CA ILE A 827 23.41 -8.96 -2.62
C ILE A 827 24.25 -9.12 -3.90
N ARG A 828 23.71 -9.71 -4.97
CA ARG A 828 24.41 -9.83 -6.26
C ARG A 828 24.66 -8.48 -6.93
N SER A 829 23.70 -7.55 -6.90
CA SER A 829 23.87 -6.20 -7.44
C SER A 829 24.76 -5.30 -6.58
N ALA A 830 24.74 -5.46 -5.25
CA ALA A 830 25.51 -4.65 -4.31
C ALA A 830 27.03 -4.68 -4.57
N LYS A 831 27.68 -3.53 -4.35
CA LYS A 831 29.15 -3.39 -4.38
C LYS A 831 29.77 -3.65 -3.01
N VAL A 832 29.03 -3.41 -1.93
CA VAL A 832 29.43 -3.65 -0.53
C VAL A 832 28.22 -4.07 0.32
N VAL A 833 28.46 -4.96 1.28
CA VAL A 833 27.48 -5.40 2.29
C VAL A 833 27.87 -4.82 3.64
N VAL A 834 26.99 -4.01 4.25
CA VAL A 834 27.16 -3.53 5.63
C VAL A 834 26.42 -4.50 6.55
N SER A 835 27.15 -5.17 7.44
CA SER A 835 26.59 -6.15 8.39
C SER A 835 26.38 -5.49 9.76
N CYS A 836 25.12 -5.28 10.14
CA CYS A 836 24.73 -4.67 11.41
C CYS A 836 24.74 -5.72 12.55
N VAL A 837 25.94 -5.98 13.10
CA VAL A 837 26.20 -7.09 14.04
C VAL A 837 25.65 -6.79 15.44
N THR A 838 24.88 -7.74 15.94
CA THR A 838 24.29 -7.82 17.28
C THR A 838 24.15 -9.29 17.70
N PRO A 839 23.90 -9.63 18.97
CA PRO A 839 23.64 -11.01 19.37
C PRO A 839 22.43 -11.65 18.66
N LYS A 840 21.35 -10.89 18.37
CA LYS A 840 20.22 -11.41 17.57
C LYS A 840 20.60 -11.61 16.08
N TYR A 841 21.57 -10.86 15.53
CA TYR A 841 22.03 -10.99 14.13
C TYR A 841 22.80 -12.29 13.88
N THR A 842 23.71 -12.66 14.78
CA THR A 842 24.53 -13.88 14.65
C THR A 842 23.67 -15.15 14.72
N LEU A 843 22.62 -15.10 15.55
CA LEU A 843 21.62 -16.15 15.71
C LEU A 843 20.59 -16.21 14.57
N SER A 844 20.47 -15.19 13.73
CA SER A 844 19.51 -15.16 12.61
C SER A 844 19.91 -16.05 11.43
N ALA A 845 19.02 -16.97 11.04
CA ALA A 845 19.23 -17.86 9.88
C ALA A 845 19.22 -17.13 8.53
N ASN A 846 18.58 -15.96 8.45
CA ASN A 846 18.53 -15.14 7.25
C ASN A 846 19.85 -14.37 7.10
N CYS A 847 20.25 -13.64 8.14
CA CYS A 847 21.53 -12.94 8.17
C CYS A 847 22.72 -13.90 7.97
N ARG A 848 22.67 -15.14 8.49
CA ARG A 848 23.68 -16.17 8.16
C ARG A 848 23.75 -16.47 6.66
N ARG A 849 22.60 -16.65 5.99
CA ARG A 849 22.57 -16.90 4.53
C ARG A 849 23.06 -15.69 3.74
N GLU A 850 22.71 -14.47 4.16
CA GLU A 850 23.19 -13.22 3.55
C GLU A 850 24.72 -13.08 3.64
N VAL A 851 25.30 -13.28 4.84
CA VAL A 851 26.76 -13.25 5.05
C VAL A 851 27.47 -14.35 4.26
N SER A 852 26.97 -15.58 4.29
CA SER A 852 27.53 -16.69 3.51
C SER A 852 27.46 -16.46 2.00
N LEU A 853 26.38 -15.85 1.50
CA LEU A 853 26.25 -15.47 0.09
C LEU A 853 27.22 -14.32 -0.27
N ALA A 854 27.38 -13.34 0.61
CA ALA A 854 28.32 -12.24 0.42
C ALA A 854 29.78 -12.74 0.33
N ASP A 855 30.23 -13.59 1.26
CA ASP A 855 31.57 -14.18 1.22
C ASP A 855 31.75 -15.13 0.01
N ALA A 856 30.77 -16.00 -0.28
CA ALA A 856 30.83 -16.88 -1.46
C ALA A 856 30.92 -16.10 -2.79
N LEU A 857 30.29 -14.92 -2.86
CA LEU A 857 30.38 -13.98 -3.99
C LEU A 857 31.58 -13.02 -3.90
N ARG A 858 32.42 -13.14 -2.86
CA ARG A 858 33.55 -12.25 -2.55
C ARG A 858 33.18 -10.75 -2.54
N LYS A 859 31.97 -10.45 -2.07
CA LYS A 859 31.52 -9.08 -1.80
C LYS A 859 32.26 -8.53 -0.57
N PRO A 860 32.79 -7.30 -0.61
CA PRO A 860 33.29 -6.62 0.58
C PRO A 860 32.21 -6.56 1.67
N ILE A 861 32.55 -7.02 2.87
CA ILE A 861 31.69 -6.95 4.06
C ILE A 861 32.29 -5.89 5.00
N VAL A 862 31.48 -4.91 5.39
CA VAL A 862 31.83 -3.89 6.40
C VAL A 862 31.02 -4.18 7.66
N PRO A 863 31.64 -4.73 8.73
CA PRO A 863 30.92 -5.03 9.96
C PRO A 863 30.72 -3.77 10.81
N LEU A 864 29.51 -3.63 11.36
CA LEU A 864 29.06 -2.48 12.14
C LEU A 864 28.45 -3.00 13.44
N LEU A 865 29.19 -2.90 14.54
CA LEU A 865 28.82 -3.49 15.82
C LEU A 865 27.86 -2.56 16.58
N LEU A 866 26.58 -2.95 16.68
CA LEU A 866 25.54 -2.15 17.33
C LEU A 866 25.26 -2.57 18.78
N GLN A 867 25.57 -3.82 19.14
CA GLN A 867 25.40 -4.35 20.50
C GLN A 867 26.61 -5.19 20.89
N ASP A 868 26.85 -5.32 22.20
CA ASP A 868 28.00 -6.07 22.70
C ASP A 868 27.94 -7.54 22.26
N THR A 869 28.97 -7.98 21.52
CA THR A 869 29.04 -9.28 20.85
C THR A 869 30.50 -9.73 20.83
N SER A 870 30.78 -11.03 20.95
CA SER A 870 32.14 -11.56 20.78
C SER A 870 32.67 -11.28 19.37
N TRP A 871 33.99 -11.03 19.26
CA TRP A 871 34.67 -10.81 17.98
C TRP A 871 35.85 -11.77 17.76
N PRO A 872 35.89 -12.52 16.63
CA PRO A 872 34.81 -12.66 15.65
C PRO A 872 33.57 -13.33 16.28
N PRO A 873 32.37 -13.16 15.70
CA PRO A 873 31.15 -13.76 16.22
C PRO A 873 31.22 -15.29 16.26
N GLU A 874 30.76 -15.89 17.36
CA GLU A 874 30.70 -17.34 17.51
C GLU A 874 29.70 -18.00 16.53
N GLY A 875 29.94 -19.28 16.22
CA GLY A 875 29.10 -20.06 15.32
C GLY A 875 29.44 -19.87 13.83
N PRO A 876 28.48 -20.14 12.90
CA PRO A 876 28.78 -20.25 11.47
C PRO A 876 29.29 -18.98 10.79
N MET A 877 29.04 -17.81 11.37
CA MET A 877 29.55 -16.53 10.86
C MET A 877 31.05 -16.31 11.13
N SER A 878 31.63 -17.00 12.11
CA SER A 878 33.01 -16.79 12.59
C SER A 878 34.03 -16.68 11.46
N MET A 879 34.05 -17.64 10.53
CA MET A 879 34.99 -17.68 9.41
C MET A 879 34.95 -16.42 8.53
N ALA A 880 33.75 -15.92 8.20
CA ALA A 880 33.58 -14.75 7.33
C ALA A 880 34.00 -13.43 8.00
N PHE A 881 33.98 -13.37 9.34
CA PHE A 881 34.34 -12.17 10.11
C PHE A 881 35.73 -12.23 10.78
N THR A 882 36.42 -13.39 10.78
CA THR A 882 37.69 -13.58 11.49
C THR A 882 38.80 -12.64 11.01
N GLU A 883 38.82 -12.32 9.70
CA GLU A 883 39.81 -11.41 9.11
C GLU A 883 39.31 -9.95 8.99
N LEU A 884 38.09 -9.66 9.46
CA LEU A 884 37.46 -8.35 9.32
C LEU A 884 37.60 -7.50 10.61
N LEU A 885 37.84 -6.21 10.41
CA LEU A 885 37.75 -5.20 11.47
C LEU A 885 36.33 -4.62 11.49
N TYR A 886 35.72 -4.55 12.68
CA TYR A 886 34.40 -3.95 12.86
C TYR A 886 34.49 -2.46 13.23
N ILE A 887 33.45 -1.72 12.85
CA ILE A 887 33.24 -0.34 13.30
C ILE A 887 32.37 -0.41 14.56
N ASP A 888 32.94 0.02 15.70
CA ASP A 888 32.23 0.07 16.98
C ASP A 888 31.23 1.23 17.00
N CYS A 889 29.93 0.90 16.99
CA CYS A 889 28.81 1.85 17.07
C CYS A 889 27.85 1.49 18.21
N ARG A 890 28.34 0.86 19.29
CA ARG A 890 27.52 0.46 20.47
C ARG A 890 26.93 1.62 21.28
N ASP A 891 27.30 2.88 20.99
CA ASP A 891 26.67 4.07 21.57
C ASP A 891 25.34 4.38 20.87
N GLU A 892 24.23 4.29 21.61
CA GLU A 892 22.87 4.57 21.14
C GLU A 892 22.73 5.95 20.46
N ARG A 893 23.50 6.96 20.88
CA ARG A 893 23.48 8.29 20.25
C ARG A 893 23.94 8.21 18.80
N THR A 894 25.01 7.46 18.55
CA THR A 894 25.52 7.22 17.20
C THR A 894 24.51 6.44 16.35
N GLN A 895 23.70 5.56 16.95
CA GLN A 895 22.69 4.76 16.24
C GLN A 895 21.37 5.49 15.95
N ASN A 896 21.08 6.56 16.70
CA ASN A 896 19.90 7.39 16.48
C ASN A 896 20.17 8.44 15.40
N ASP A 897 21.27 9.20 15.54
CA ASP A 897 21.55 10.35 14.68
C ASP A 897 22.46 10.02 13.48
N TRP A 898 23.27 8.95 13.57
CA TRP A 898 24.27 8.54 12.56
C TRP A 898 25.19 9.67 12.12
N ASP A 899 25.91 10.24 13.09
CA ASP A 899 26.83 11.35 12.90
C ASP A 899 28.23 11.09 13.53
N GLY A 900 28.94 12.16 13.94
CA GLY A 900 30.19 12.02 14.69
C GLY A 900 31.35 11.48 13.85
N THR A 901 32.23 10.69 14.50
CA THR A 901 33.42 10.09 13.88
C THR A 901 33.17 8.69 13.35
N LYS A 902 32.36 7.87 14.05
CA LYS A 902 32.11 6.47 13.67
C LYS A 902 31.24 6.32 12.43
N PHE A 903 30.26 7.20 12.22
CA PHE A 903 29.56 7.24 10.92
C PHE A 903 30.47 7.70 9.77
N LYS A 904 31.44 8.60 10.02
CA LYS A 904 32.43 9.00 8.99
C LYS A 904 33.37 7.85 8.64
N GLU A 905 33.77 7.05 9.62
CA GLU A 905 34.53 5.80 9.42
C GLU A 905 33.75 4.81 8.54
N LEU A 906 32.44 4.64 8.79
CA LEU A 906 31.55 3.82 7.97
C LEU A 906 31.41 4.35 6.54
N VAL A 907 31.14 5.65 6.35
CA VAL A 907 31.07 6.28 5.03
C VAL A 907 32.40 6.16 4.29
N GLN A 908 33.54 6.25 4.98
CA GLN A 908 34.86 6.08 4.37
C GLN A 908 35.06 4.64 3.87
N GLN A 909 34.69 3.61 4.65
CA GLN A 909 34.78 2.21 4.22
C GLN A 909 33.82 1.90 3.06
N VAL A 910 32.58 2.40 3.12
CA VAL A 910 31.60 2.27 2.03
C VAL A 910 32.11 2.96 0.75
N SER A 911 32.74 4.15 0.87
CA SER A 911 33.35 4.88 -0.25
C SER A 911 34.54 4.18 -0.93
N VAL A 912 35.10 3.10 -0.35
CA VAL A 912 36.12 2.28 -1.04
C VAL A 912 35.48 1.42 -2.15
N HIS A 913 34.17 1.17 -2.07
CA HIS A 913 33.46 0.19 -2.88
C HIS A 913 32.23 0.75 -3.62
N ALA A 914 31.58 1.78 -3.07
CA ALA A 914 30.44 2.48 -3.65
C ALA A 914 30.76 3.96 -3.91
N SER A 915 30.14 4.57 -4.92
CA SER A 915 30.39 5.97 -5.31
C SER A 915 29.11 6.80 -5.17
N PRO A 916 29.05 7.80 -4.28
CA PRO A 916 27.83 8.57 -4.06
C PRO A 916 27.37 9.27 -5.34
N ASN A 917 26.17 8.95 -5.79
CA ASN A 917 25.58 9.47 -7.03
C ASN A 917 24.89 10.83 -6.76
N PRO A 918 25.23 11.94 -7.45
CA PRO A 918 24.80 13.28 -7.06
C PRO A 918 23.29 13.59 -7.13
N GLU A 919 22.49 12.75 -7.80
CA GLU A 919 21.14 13.13 -8.24
C GLU A 919 19.99 12.71 -7.32
N SER A 920 20.23 11.86 -6.31
CA SER A 920 19.16 11.31 -5.43
C SER A 920 18.55 12.29 -4.42
N GLY A 921 19.07 13.53 -4.32
CA GLY A 921 18.83 14.44 -3.19
C GLY A 921 17.56 15.30 -3.21
N ARG A 922 16.52 14.99 -4.00
CA ARG A 922 15.31 15.85 -4.12
C ARG A 922 13.97 15.11 -4.26
N SER A 923 13.48 14.52 -3.17
CA SER A 923 12.03 14.27 -2.98
C SER A 923 11.65 14.22 -1.49
N SER A 924 10.35 14.37 -1.20
CA SER A 924 9.73 14.31 0.14
C SER A 924 10.25 15.30 1.21
N SER A 925 9.75 16.53 1.18
CA SER A 925 9.73 17.42 2.37
C SER A 925 8.33 18.04 2.58
N GLN A 926 7.39 17.25 3.09
CA GLN A 926 6.17 17.77 3.73
C GLN A 926 6.41 17.80 5.23
N GLY A 927 6.41 19.00 5.82
CA GLY A 927 6.86 19.20 7.20
C GLY A 927 5.73 19.16 8.23
N THR A 928 5.90 18.35 9.27
CA THR A 928 5.30 18.58 10.58
C THR A 928 6.07 19.67 11.33
N LYS A 929 5.34 20.56 12.02
CA LYS A 929 5.93 21.62 12.86
C LYS A 929 5.66 21.35 14.34
N GLU A 930 6.69 20.90 15.05
CA GLU A 930 6.91 21.28 16.46
C GLU A 930 8.37 21.76 16.54
N ALA A 931 8.70 22.99 16.94
CA ALA A 931 8.33 23.74 18.13
C ALA A 931 9.17 23.35 19.36
N ASP A 932 10.44 23.74 19.36
CA ASP A 932 11.17 24.01 20.59
C ASP A 932 12.14 25.20 20.43
N GLY A 933 12.50 25.85 21.54
CA GLY A 933 13.12 27.18 21.53
C GLY A 933 13.73 27.60 22.86
N ALA A 934 14.61 26.77 23.43
CA ALA A 934 15.33 27.06 24.67
C ALA A 934 16.33 28.25 24.54
N PRO A 935 16.69 28.93 25.64
CA PRO A 935 17.23 30.29 25.59
C PRO A 935 18.76 30.43 25.68
N ASN A 936 19.31 31.49 25.07
CA ASN A 936 20.46 32.30 25.51
C ASN A 936 20.72 33.45 24.48
N ALA A 937 21.51 34.50 24.74
CA ALA A 937 21.67 35.37 25.91
C ALA A 937 22.70 36.48 25.58
N GLY A 938 22.28 37.77 25.58
CA GLY A 938 23.16 38.95 25.67
C GLY A 938 23.94 39.38 24.41
N GLY A 939 23.94 40.70 24.12
CA GLY A 939 24.77 41.30 23.06
C GLY A 939 24.23 42.65 22.53
N ASP A 940 24.59 43.76 23.19
CA ASP A 940 24.11 45.11 22.84
C ASP A 940 24.55 45.62 21.45
N ASN A 941 23.64 46.29 20.71
CA ASN A 941 23.66 47.76 20.67
C ASN A 941 22.45 48.47 20.01
N LYS A 942 22.39 49.78 20.25
CA LYS A 942 21.28 50.71 20.01
C LYS A 942 21.20 51.26 18.58
N THR A 943 20.01 51.67 18.13
CA THR A 943 19.70 53.08 17.76
C THR A 943 18.17 53.28 17.59
N GLU A 944 17.72 54.54 17.54
CA GLU A 944 16.31 54.96 17.67
C GLU A 944 15.76 55.57 16.36
N ASN A 945 14.45 55.41 16.05
CA ASN A 945 13.45 56.50 15.90
C ASN A 945 12.12 56.07 15.18
N VAL A 946 11.10 56.93 15.24
CA VAL A 946 9.65 56.66 15.05
C VAL A 946 8.99 57.93 14.43
N PRO A 947 8.11 57.88 13.38
CA PRO A 947 6.69 57.50 13.60
C PRO A 947 5.84 56.90 12.44
N HIS A 948 4.70 56.34 12.88
CA HIS A 948 3.33 56.27 12.33
C HIS A 948 2.86 57.36 11.33
N PRO A 949 1.78 57.15 10.49
CA PRO A 949 0.46 56.69 10.98
C PRO A 949 -0.51 55.81 10.10
N LYS A 950 -1.55 55.37 10.85
CA LYS A 950 -2.86 54.69 10.58
C LYS A 950 -3.76 55.42 9.53
N PRO A 951 -5.01 54.96 9.16
CA PRO A 951 -5.87 53.84 9.63
C PRO A 951 -6.29 52.87 8.44
N VAL A 952 -7.41 52.10 8.33
CA VAL A 952 -8.76 52.03 8.98
C VAL A 952 -9.35 50.58 9.04
N VAL A 953 -10.31 50.43 9.97
CA VAL A 953 -11.29 49.36 10.32
C VAL A 953 -12.38 49.14 9.22
N ARG A 954 -13.03 47.95 9.00
CA ARG A 954 -14.20 47.40 9.76
C ARG A 954 -14.72 46.02 9.27
N ASN A 955 -15.07 45.13 10.24
CA ASN A 955 -16.13 44.09 10.42
C ASN A 955 -16.81 43.38 9.18
N VAL A 956 -17.45 42.19 9.23
CA VAL A 956 -18.41 41.62 10.22
C VAL A 956 -18.49 40.06 10.19
N ALA A 957 -18.60 39.45 11.39
CA ALA A 957 -19.18 38.16 11.84
C ALA A 957 -19.17 36.83 11.03
N ASN A 958 -18.99 35.72 11.77
CA ASN A 958 -19.43 34.35 11.45
C ASN A 958 -20.88 34.11 11.92
N GLU A 959 -21.55 33.09 11.38
CA GLU A 959 -22.42 32.22 12.21
C GLU A 959 -22.39 30.75 11.73
N LYS A 960 -23.03 29.84 12.49
CA LYS A 960 -22.87 28.37 12.40
C LYS A 960 -24.17 27.69 11.95
N ILE A 961 -24.09 26.39 11.59
CA ILE A 961 -25.02 25.33 12.07
C ILE A 961 -24.35 23.95 11.86
N ALA A 962 -24.81 22.92 12.58
CA ALA A 962 -24.22 21.58 12.62
C ALA A 962 -25.12 20.51 11.97
N THR A 963 -24.53 19.36 11.65
CA THR A 963 -25.21 18.15 11.14
C THR A 963 -25.56 17.16 12.26
N THR A 964 -26.68 16.44 12.10
CA THR A 964 -27.16 15.38 13.01
C THR A 964 -27.56 14.14 12.23
N THR A 965 -27.23 12.96 12.77
CA THR A 965 -27.44 11.63 12.17
C THR A 965 -28.88 11.13 12.26
N GLN A 966 -29.34 10.32 11.30
CA GLN A 966 -30.34 9.27 11.54
C GLN A 966 -30.30 8.13 10.50
N ASN A 967 -30.78 6.95 10.90
CA ASN A 967 -30.76 5.69 10.13
C ASN A 967 -31.93 5.59 9.12
N LEU A 968 -31.87 4.65 8.16
CA LEU A 968 -32.91 3.61 7.95
C LEU A 968 -32.60 2.62 6.79
N GLN A 969 -33.24 1.45 6.87
CA GLN A 969 -33.38 0.34 5.90
C GLN A 969 -34.77 -0.32 6.19
N PRO A 970 -35.34 -1.23 5.37
CA PRO A 970 -35.10 -1.54 3.94
C PRO A 970 -36.39 -1.79 3.08
N THR A 971 -36.34 -1.58 1.74
CA THR A 971 -37.24 -2.17 0.68
C THR A 971 -38.77 -1.86 0.78
N PRO A 972 -39.71 -2.38 -0.08
CA PRO A 972 -39.61 -3.12 -1.36
C PRO A 972 -40.52 -2.60 -2.53
N THR A 973 -40.45 -3.24 -3.72
CA THR A 973 -41.41 -3.19 -4.89
C THR A 973 -41.66 -1.85 -5.61
N GLY A 974 -42.00 -1.77 -6.92
CA GLY A 974 -42.04 -2.76 -8.00
C GLY A 974 -42.74 -2.25 -9.30
N ASN A 975 -42.47 -2.91 -10.44
CA ASN A 975 -43.17 -2.87 -11.76
C ASN A 975 -43.18 -1.60 -12.66
N ALA A 976 -42.94 -1.84 -13.97
CA ALA A 976 -43.51 -1.19 -15.18
C ALA A 976 -43.21 0.31 -15.46
N GLU A 977 -43.10 0.82 -16.70
CA GLU A 977 -43.10 0.21 -18.06
C GLU A 977 -42.37 1.15 -19.08
N HIS A 978 -42.42 0.81 -20.37
CA HIS A 978 -41.97 1.52 -21.60
C HIS A 978 -41.82 3.09 -21.54
N ALA A 979 -40.95 3.73 -22.34
CA ALA A 979 -40.76 3.51 -23.78
C ALA A 979 -39.42 4.00 -24.38
N GLU A 980 -39.28 3.81 -25.69
CA GLU A 980 -38.11 4.10 -26.54
C GLU A 980 -37.92 5.61 -26.84
N ASN A 981 -36.68 6.03 -27.13
CA ASN A 981 -36.35 6.58 -28.45
C ASN A 981 -34.86 6.71 -28.77
N ASN A 982 -34.55 6.78 -30.07
CA ASN A 982 -33.21 6.97 -30.62
C ASN A 982 -32.70 8.41 -30.52
N SER A 983 -31.38 8.60 -30.51
CA SER A 983 -30.75 9.66 -31.31
C SER A 983 -29.31 9.28 -31.71
N ASP A 984 -29.01 9.34 -33.00
CA ASP A 984 -27.66 9.11 -33.54
C ASP A 984 -26.68 10.20 -33.12
N LYS A 985 -25.47 9.80 -32.71
CA LYS A 985 -24.27 10.65 -32.80
C LYS A 985 -23.12 9.91 -33.47
N LYS A 986 -22.83 10.33 -34.71
CA LYS A 986 -21.66 9.88 -35.49
C LYS A 986 -20.37 10.31 -34.77
N MET A 987 -19.62 9.36 -34.22
CA MET A 987 -18.25 9.65 -33.77
C MET A 987 -17.32 9.83 -34.97
N ALA A 988 -16.86 11.07 -35.20
CA ALA A 988 -15.78 11.34 -36.13
C ALA A 988 -14.45 10.82 -35.53
N LYS A 989 -13.73 9.98 -36.28
CA LYS A 989 -12.39 9.51 -35.89
C LYS A 989 -11.35 10.63 -36.02
N LYS A 990 -11.18 11.46 -34.98
CA LYS A 990 -9.94 12.25 -34.83
C LYS A 990 -8.77 11.26 -34.70
N LYS A 991 -7.81 11.31 -35.62
CA LYS A 991 -6.55 10.53 -35.53
C LYS A 991 -5.63 11.24 -34.55
N SER A 992 -5.47 10.70 -33.34
CA SER A 992 -4.40 11.14 -32.45
C SER A 992 -3.03 10.81 -33.05
N LYS A 993 -2.03 11.62 -32.72
CA LYS A 993 -0.61 11.38 -33.00
C LYS A 993 0.17 11.73 -31.73
N THR A 994 1.06 10.85 -31.32
CA THR A 994 1.75 10.85 -30.02
C THR A 994 3.13 10.20 -30.20
N CYS A 995 4.14 10.59 -29.40
CA CYS A 995 5.54 10.26 -29.71
C CYS A 995 6.16 9.23 -28.73
N SER A 996 6.97 8.30 -29.28
CA SER A 996 7.89 7.42 -28.55
C SER A 996 9.33 7.56 -29.11
N ILE A 997 10.37 7.25 -28.32
CA ILE A 997 11.77 7.16 -28.79
C ILE A 997 12.19 5.68 -28.88
N LEU A 998 12.84 5.30 -29.99
CA LEU A 998 13.25 3.93 -30.37
C LEU A 998 14.76 3.84 -30.67
#